data_AF-A0A9X2F2N9-F1
#
_entry.id   AF-A0A9X2F2N9-F1
#
_cell.length_a   1.000
_cell.length_b   1.000
_cell.length_c   1.000
_cell.angle_alpha   90.00
_cell.angle_beta   90.00
_cell.angle_gamma   90.00
#
_symmetry.space_group_name_H-M   'P 1'
#
loop_
_entity.id
_entity.type
_entity.pdbx_description
1 polymer ?
#
loop_
_entity_poly.entity_id
_entity_poly.type
_entity_poly.pdbx_seq_one_letter_code
_entity_poly.pdbx_strand_id
1 'polypeptide(L)'
;MNREFFKASMKLHQILKTLSFLLVFSISFNVATFAQVPDLSDLSSVKVDNLSDDQIRQFIVQAKKSGYSDTQLEQLALQKGMPSSEIAKLRKRIDKLGGFEEVQNGAAGTSKVSDGQSREFDKDELVENPGDGTPSGSKIFGAEIFNNKRLSFEPNLKMATPQNYQLGPGDQLILDIYGVSEANYQLTVSPEGSIRIPYIGPVTVSGLTIEQARKKISNQLASVYQGMKSGQTSVNITLGNIRSIKVVILGEVKLPGTFTLPSLATAFNALYSSGGPSANGSFRNIKIIRNNKVVSVIDVYDFLINGDQSKNIRLQDQDVIKVSPYDTRVEIAGEVKRPGLFEVKANESLADVLKFTGGFTDDAYRQVIKVVRNTAKEKSVADVSSELFEMFTPKTGDVYTIEKILDRFENRVQINGAVFRPGKYALETGMTLSQLLIKAEGVREDAFMNRGIVYRLKNDLTPEIVSFNVTDIISGKASDLALKREDIVTISSKFDLKENYTFSIQGEVMNPGVFPYAENTRLADLILLAGGLRDKASLSRIEVSRRLKSVDSLSKEATTAQLFQFSLNKDLTDLGGAGNFILEPFDEISIRPAPGYQEQKNVKLEGEILYPGLYALVTKNERISDVIKRSGGLSPLAYSEGAVLIRRKKLTGTDRLLQEQKLEALEKQSRDSVKSSKVIREELHDQTTLLGINLPKILGNPGSKYDLLLEDGDVIKIPTHLQTVDVKGEVLFPVLIRYDKGRGFKDYILGAGGFSAKALKNKSYVVYANGSVSSTRNFLFFRSYPSIKPGAEIYVPVREDKERLSTAGIIGLTTSIVSMAALIISVLQ
;
A
#
# COMPACT_ATOMS: atom_id res chain seq x y z
N MET A 1 -56.00 -48.06 33.48
CA MET A 1 -56.84 -47.00 32.86
C MET A 1 -56.93 -45.82 33.84
N ASN A 2 -56.67 -44.58 33.43
CA ASN A 2 -56.63 -43.33 34.24
C ASN A 2 -55.37 -42.95 35.04
N ARG A 3 -54.16 -43.15 34.49
CA ARG A 3 -52.99 -42.30 34.88
C ARG A 3 -52.02 -41.98 33.73
N GLU A 4 -52.00 -42.84 32.71
CA GLU A 4 -51.22 -42.62 31.48
C GLU A 4 -51.86 -41.59 30.52
N PHE A 5 -53.20 -41.51 30.46
CA PHE A 5 -53.90 -40.53 29.60
C PHE A 5 -53.79 -39.08 30.10
N PHE A 6 -53.61 -38.87 31.40
CA PHE A 6 -53.46 -37.52 31.97
C PHE A 6 -52.06 -36.94 31.75
N LYS A 7 -51.03 -37.80 31.70
CA LYS A 7 -49.65 -37.38 31.37
C LYS A 7 -49.45 -37.11 29.88
N ALA A 8 -50.22 -37.76 29.00
CA ALA A 8 -50.20 -37.48 27.56
C ALA A 8 -50.90 -36.14 27.22
N SER A 9 -52.01 -35.80 27.88
CA SER A 9 -52.71 -34.51 27.70
C SER A 9 -51.90 -33.31 28.21
N MET A 10 -51.21 -33.46 29.35
CA MET A 10 -50.36 -32.38 29.88
C MET A 10 -49.10 -32.13 29.03
N LYS A 11 -48.50 -33.17 28.46
CA LYS A 11 -47.38 -33.03 27.52
C LYS A 11 -47.82 -32.40 26.19
N LEU A 12 -49.02 -32.68 25.70
CA LEU A 12 -49.56 -32.05 24.50
C LEU A 12 -49.86 -30.56 24.73
N HIS A 13 -50.34 -30.19 25.93
CA HIS A 13 -50.57 -28.79 26.30
C HIS A 13 -49.27 -28.01 26.57
N GLN A 14 -48.21 -28.68 27.03
CA GLN A 14 -46.87 -28.09 27.16
C GLN A 14 -46.18 -27.93 25.80
N ILE A 15 -46.34 -28.88 24.89
CA ILE A 15 -45.79 -28.83 23.53
C ILE A 15 -46.51 -27.75 22.69
N LEU A 16 -47.83 -27.59 22.81
CA LEU A 16 -48.57 -26.47 22.20
C LEU A 16 -48.26 -25.11 22.83
N LYS A 17 -47.95 -25.03 24.14
CA LYS A 17 -47.45 -23.79 24.76
C LYS A 17 -46.04 -23.45 24.32
N THR A 18 -45.15 -24.43 24.14
CA THR A 18 -43.80 -24.17 23.61
C THR A 18 -43.80 -23.90 22.10
N LEU A 19 -44.73 -24.47 21.33
CA LEU A 19 -44.92 -24.13 19.91
C LEU A 19 -45.57 -22.75 19.74
N SER A 20 -46.50 -22.36 20.63
CA SER A 20 -47.08 -21.02 20.64
C SER A 20 -46.12 -19.97 21.19
N PHE A 21 -45.13 -20.33 22.02
CA PHE A 21 -44.08 -19.41 22.48
C PHE A 21 -42.94 -19.28 21.45
N LEU A 22 -42.67 -20.32 20.64
CA LEU A 22 -41.77 -20.22 19.48
C LEU A 22 -42.40 -19.52 18.26
N LEU A 23 -43.74 -19.54 18.13
CA LEU A 23 -44.47 -18.82 17.06
C LEU A 23 -44.86 -17.38 17.43
N VAL A 24 -44.72 -16.98 18.71
CA VAL A 24 -44.97 -15.60 19.19
C VAL A 24 -43.67 -14.84 19.49
N PHE A 25 -42.51 -15.50 19.52
CA PHE A 25 -41.20 -14.83 19.55
C PHE A 25 -40.54 -14.68 18.16
N SER A 26 -41.29 -14.93 17.09
CA SER A 26 -40.87 -14.77 15.68
C SER A 26 -41.60 -13.63 14.96
N ILE A 27 -42.30 -12.75 15.70
CA ILE A 27 -42.83 -11.48 15.20
C ILE A 27 -42.53 -10.41 16.26
N SER A 28 -41.32 -9.87 16.23
CA SER A 28 -40.93 -8.69 17.02
C SER A 28 -39.75 -8.01 16.35
N PHE A 29 -40.05 -6.96 15.59
CA PHE A 29 -39.19 -5.82 15.32
C PHE A 29 -37.70 -6.09 15.03
N ASN A 30 -37.39 -6.30 13.74
CA ASN A 30 -36.21 -5.65 13.19
C ASN A 30 -36.51 -4.13 13.15
N VAL A 31 -36.39 -3.43 14.29
CA VAL A 31 -35.93 -2.05 14.22
C VAL A 31 -34.46 -2.21 13.86
N ALA A 32 -34.11 -1.94 12.60
CA ALA A 32 -32.75 -1.55 12.31
C ALA A 32 -32.48 -0.35 13.21
N THR A 33 -31.74 -0.53 14.30
CA THR A 33 -31.09 0.58 14.96
C THR A 33 -30.13 1.13 13.92
N PHE A 34 -30.60 2.09 13.13
CA PHE A 34 -29.71 3.02 12.46
C PHE A 34 -28.84 3.57 13.57
N ALA A 35 -27.57 3.17 13.60
CA ALA A 35 -26.60 3.82 14.45
C ALA A 35 -26.66 5.31 14.06
N GLN A 36 -27.07 6.17 14.98
CA GLN A 36 -27.13 7.60 14.72
C GLN A 36 -25.74 8.06 14.30
N VAL A 37 -25.67 8.70 13.13
CA VAL A 37 -24.50 9.48 12.74
C VAL A 37 -24.30 10.55 13.81
N PRO A 38 -23.08 10.79 14.30
CA PRO A 38 -22.82 11.88 15.23
C PRO A 38 -23.38 13.19 14.68
N ASP A 39 -24.22 13.87 15.46
CA ASP A 39 -24.75 15.18 15.07
C ASP A 39 -23.60 16.16 14.90
N LEU A 40 -23.52 16.82 13.73
CA LEU A 40 -22.48 17.82 13.42
C LEU A 40 -22.59 19.07 14.31
N SER A 41 -23.63 19.17 15.15
CA SER A 41 -23.79 20.27 16.09
C SER A 41 -22.84 20.21 17.30
N ASP A 42 -22.44 19.02 17.78
CA ASP A 42 -21.55 18.82 18.93
C ASP A 42 -20.68 17.57 18.77
N LEU A 43 -19.35 17.78 18.65
CA LEU A 43 -18.37 16.72 18.41
C LEU A 43 -17.42 16.53 19.60
N SER A 44 -17.73 17.12 20.75
CA SER A 44 -16.86 17.13 21.93
C SER A 44 -16.69 15.77 22.62
N SER A 45 -17.67 14.88 22.48
CA SER A 45 -17.68 13.55 23.11
C SER A 45 -17.38 12.40 22.15
N VAL A 46 -17.14 12.71 20.87
CA VAL A 46 -16.94 11.70 19.82
C VAL A 46 -15.55 11.08 19.93
N LYS A 47 -15.51 9.75 20.02
CA LYS A 47 -14.27 8.96 19.92
C LYS A 47 -14.20 8.28 18.57
N VAL A 48 -13.22 8.63 17.75
CA VAL A 48 -13.07 8.15 16.38
C VAL A 48 -12.87 6.64 16.32
N ASP A 49 -12.18 6.07 17.30
CA ASP A 49 -11.96 4.61 17.36
C ASP A 49 -13.26 3.81 17.52
N ASN A 50 -14.30 4.42 18.11
CA ASN A 50 -15.60 3.79 18.32
C ASN A 50 -16.54 3.90 17.10
N LEU A 51 -16.17 4.66 16.08
CA LEU A 51 -16.96 4.77 14.84
C LEU A 51 -16.64 3.59 13.93
N SER A 52 -17.66 3.08 13.23
CA SER A 52 -17.47 2.16 12.10
C SER A 52 -17.02 2.92 10.85
N ASP A 53 -16.40 2.22 9.91
CA ASP A 53 -15.93 2.83 8.66
C ASP A 53 -17.10 3.40 7.84
N ASP A 54 -18.29 2.80 7.93
CA ASP A 54 -19.51 3.31 7.29
C ASP A 54 -20.05 4.58 7.97
N GLN A 55 -19.95 4.69 9.31
CA GLN A 55 -20.32 5.92 10.01
C GLN A 55 -19.37 7.08 9.65
N ILE A 56 -18.09 6.80 9.46
CA ILE A 56 -17.11 7.80 9.02
C ILE A 56 -17.40 8.23 7.58
N ARG A 57 -17.75 7.28 6.69
CA ARG A 57 -18.21 7.59 5.33
C ARG A 57 -19.47 8.46 5.32
N GLN A 58 -20.45 8.17 6.17
CA GLN A 58 -21.65 9.00 6.30
C GLN A 58 -21.34 10.40 6.82
N PHE A 59 -20.42 10.51 7.79
CA PHE A 59 -19.93 11.79 8.30
C PHE A 59 -19.26 12.64 7.20
N ILE A 60 -18.40 12.03 6.37
CA ILE A 60 -17.79 12.63 5.18
C ILE A 60 -18.86 13.11 4.19
N VAL A 61 -19.86 12.27 3.87
CA VAL A 61 -20.94 12.63 2.93
C VAL A 61 -21.77 13.81 3.44
N GLN A 62 -22.04 13.88 4.73
CA GLN A 62 -22.79 14.99 5.32
C GLN A 62 -22.00 16.29 5.29
N ALA A 63 -20.70 16.25 5.61
CA ALA A 63 -19.81 17.40 5.48
C ALA A 63 -19.71 17.91 4.03
N LYS A 64 -19.64 17.00 3.05
CA LYS A 64 -19.60 17.35 1.62
C LYS A 64 -20.91 17.98 1.14
N LYS A 65 -22.06 17.45 1.59
CA LYS A 65 -23.38 18.05 1.33
C LYS A 65 -23.52 19.46 1.90
N SER A 66 -22.83 19.75 3.00
CA SER A 66 -22.74 21.08 3.59
C SER A 66 -21.65 21.97 2.97
N GLY A 67 -20.93 21.49 1.95
CA GLY A 67 -19.97 22.28 1.16
C GLY A 67 -18.58 22.44 1.77
N TYR A 68 -18.22 21.65 2.78
CA TYR A 68 -16.91 21.72 3.43
C TYR A 68 -15.84 20.90 2.68
N SER A 69 -14.62 21.45 2.54
CA SER A 69 -13.42 20.72 2.10
C SER A 69 -12.77 19.92 3.25
N ASP A 70 -11.85 19.00 2.94
CA ASP A 70 -11.10 18.18 3.92
C ASP A 70 -10.47 19.03 5.03
N THR A 71 -9.81 20.13 4.64
CA THR A 71 -9.18 21.08 5.56
C THR A 71 -10.18 21.91 6.36
N GLN A 72 -11.36 22.20 5.80
CA GLN A 72 -12.43 22.91 6.48
C GLN A 72 -13.19 22.01 7.46
N LEU A 73 -13.28 20.71 7.19
CA LEU A 73 -13.90 19.74 8.09
C LEU A 73 -13.08 19.56 9.38
N GLU A 74 -11.74 19.54 9.28
CA GLU A 74 -10.87 19.51 10.46
C GLU A 74 -11.07 20.77 11.34
N GLN A 75 -11.16 21.95 10.72
CA GLN A 75 -11.43 23.20 11.42
C GLN A 75 -12.82 23.23 12.05
N LEU A 76 -13.83 22.70 11.35
CA LEU A 76 -15.19 22.56 11.87
C LEU A 76 -15.22 21.60 13.07
N ALA A 77 -14.56 20.44 12.98
CA ALA A 77 -14.49 19.47 14.07
C ALA A 77 -13.83 20.08 15.33
N LEU A 78 -12.77 20.88 15.15
CA LEU A 78 -12.12 21.62 16.22
C LEU A 78 -13.04 22.70 16.82
N GLN A 79 -13.76 23.46 15.97
CA GLN A 79 -14.73 24.48 16.40
C GLN A 79 -15.93 23.86 17.13
N LYS A 80 -16.27 22.61 16.80
CA LYS A 80 -17.35 21.82 17.43
C LYS A 80 -16.89 21.00 18.63
N GLY A 81 -15.68 21.24 19.13
CA GLY A 81 -15.19 20.73 20.41
C GLY A 81 -14.45 19.39 20.37
N MET A 82 -14.17 18.82 19.20
CA MET A 82 -13.45 17.55 19.09
C MET A 82 -11.99 17.70 19.60
N PRO A 83 -11.51 16.82 20.48
CA PRO A 83 -10.12 16.86 20.94
C PRO A 83 -9.12 16.68 19.80
N SER A 84 -7.98 17.39 19.84
CA SER A 84 -6.95 17.35 18.78
C SER A 84 -6.42 15.94 18.51
N SER A 85 -6.40 15.07 19.53
CA SER A 85 -6.02 13.66 19.40
C SER A 85 -7.02 12.83 18.61
N GLU A 86 -8.31 13.17 18.70
CA GLU A 86 -9.38 12.50 17.94
C GLU A 86 -9.42 13.04 16.51
N ILE A 87 -9.16 14.33 16.27
CA ILE A 87 -9.03 14.90 14.91
C ILE A 87 -7.90 14.21 14.12
N ALA A 88 -6.75 13.95 14.76
CA ALA A 88 -5.65 13.23 14.12
C ALA A 88 -6.02 11.78 13.74
N LYS A 89 -6.81 11.10 14.57
CA LYS A 89 -7.35 9.77 14.26
C LYS A 89 -8.38 9.83 13.14
N LEU A 90 -9.23 10.85 13.14
CA LEU A 90 -10.26 11.05 12.11
C LEU A 90 -9.61 11.21 10.74
N ARG A 91 -8.62 12.09 10.64
CA ARG A 91 -7.84 12.30 9.40
C ARG A 91 -7.23 11.00 8.89
N LYS A 92 -6.52 10.27 9.74
CA LYS A 92 -5.89 8.99 9.37
C LYS A 92 -6.91 7.96 8.89
N ARG A 93 -8.14 8.00 9.42
CA ARG A 93 -9.22 7.09 9.06
C ARG A 93 -9.94 7.50 7.77
N ILE A 94 -10.05 8.80 7.49
CA ILE A 94 -10.53 9.35 6.21
C ILE A 94 -9.54 9.00 5.08
N ASP A 95 -8.24 9.17 5.30
CA ASP A 95 -7.19 8.82 4.32
C ASP A 95 -7.21 7.33 3.98
N LYS A 96 -7.40 6.47 4.99
CA LYS A 96 -7.51 5.01 4.81
C LYS A 96 -8.76 4.60 4.02
N LEU A 97 -9.81 5.42 4.03
CA LEU A 97 -11.09 5.13 3.38
C LEU A 97 -11.24 5.81 2.01
N GLY A 98 -10.12 6.23 1.39
CA GLY A 98 -10.12 6.77 0.03
C GLY A 98 -10.46 8.27 -0.06
N GLY A 99 -10.52 8.98 1.08
CA GLY A 99 -10.86 10.40 1.12
C GLY A 99 -12.29 10.70 0.64
N PHE A 100 -12.55 11.96 0.28
CA PHE A 100 -13.87 12.44 -0.16
C PHE A 100 -14.26 12.02 -1.59
N GLU A 101 -13.40 11.31 -2.32
CA GLU A 101 -13.62 10.94 -3.72
C GLU A 101 -14.37 9.60 -3.90
N GLU A 102 -14.35 8.69 -2.92
CA GLU A 102 -14.90 7.31 -3.08
C GLU A 102 -16.35 7.09 -2.58
N VAL A 103 -17.01 8.05 -1.92
CA VAL A 103 -18.24 7.79 -1.14
C VAL A 103 -19.57 7.98 -1.92
N GLN A 104 -19.58 7.83 -3.26
CA GLN A 104 -20.83 7.97 -4.04
C GLN A 104 -21.53 6.65 -4.39
N ASN A 105 -20.89 5.48 -4.21
CA ASN A 105 -21.39 4.22 -4.77
C ASN A 105 -22.19 3.31 -3.82
N GLY A 106 -22.91 3.85 -2.83
CA GLY A 106 -23.76 2.99 -2.01
C GLY A 106 -24.75 3.68 -1.09
N ALA A 107 -25.87 4.19 -1.63
CA ALA A 107 -27.18 4.16 -0.95
C ALA A 107 -28.31 4.86 -1.76
N ALA A 108 -29.35 4.07 -2.06
CA ALA A 108 -30.78 4.42 -2.10
C ALA A 108 -31.44 5.06 -3.34
N GLY A 109 -32.17 4.19 -4.07
CA GLY A 109 -33.62 4.22 -4.29
C GLY A 109 -34.42 5.51 -4.01
N THR A 110 -34.88 6.10 -5.12
CA THR A 110 -36.14 6.84 -5.39
C THR A 110 -36.99 7.38 -4.23
N SER A 111 -37.13 8.71 -4.20
CA SER A 111 -38.43 9.41 -4.30
C SER A 111 -38.21 10.91 -4.55
N LYS A 112 -38.43 11.38 -5.78
CA LYS A 112 -38.90 12.76 -6.03
C LYS A 112 -39.86 12.79 -7.21
N VAL A 113 -40.96 13.48 -6.92
CA VAL A 113 -42.11 13.74 -7.78
C VAL A 113 -41.71 14.67 -8.92
N SER A 114 -42.20 14.27 -10.10
CA SER A 114 -42.31 14.95 -11.39
C SER A 114 -42.31 16.49 -11.39
N ASP A 115 -41.40 17.08 -12.19
CA ASP A 115 -41.82 17.96 -13.29
C ASP A 115 -40.82 17.98 -14.47
N GLY A 116 -41.31 17.78 -15.70
CA GLY A 116 -40.81 18.45 -16.92
C GLY A 116 -39.49 18.07 -17.63
N GLN A 117 -39.25 16.80 -17.96
CA GLN A 117 -38.45 16.27 -19.10
C GLN A 117 -37.20 17.01 -19.66
N SER A 118 -36.02 16.48 -19.30
CA SER A 118 -34.94 16.15 -20.26
C SER A 118 -34.23 14.88 -19.76
N ARG A 119 -34.24 13.81 -20.56
CA ARG A 119 -33.57 12.54 -20.21
C ARG A 119 -32.06 12.69 -20.40
N GLU A 120 -31.37 13.00 -19.31
CA GLU A 120 -29.93 12.76 -19.17
C GLU A 120 -29.75 11.27 -18.83
N PHE A 121 -29.14 10.52 -19.75
CA PHE A 121 -28.86 9.10 -19.54
C PHE A 121 -27.54 8.97 -18.77
N ASP A 122 -27.61 8.56 -17.50
CA ASP A 122 -26.47 8.23 -16.65
C ASP A 122 -25.59 7.15 -17.30
N LYS A 123 -24.33 7.50 -17.59
CA LYS A 123 -23.29 6.63 -18.18
C LYS A 123 -22.44 5.91 -17.13
N ASP A 124 -22.88 5.83 -15.86
CA ASP A 124 -22.02 5.40 -14.75
C ASP A 124 -21.94 3.88 -14.51
N GLU A 125 -22.56 3.03 -15.35
CA GLU A 125 -22.51 1.57 -15.18
C GLU A 125 -21.34 0.84 -15.88
N LEU A 126 -20.33 1.54 -16.39
CA LEU A 126 -19.11 0.93 -16.94
C LEU A 126 -17.87 1.41 -16.18
N VAL A 127 -17.59 0.82 -15.01
CA VAL A 127 -16.36 1.05 -14.26
C VAL A 127 -15.52 -0.23 -14.27
N GLU A 128 -14.46 -0.23 -15.08
CA GLU A 128 -13.25 -1.01 -14.78
C GLU A 128 -12.26 -0.11 -14.02
N ASN A 129 -11.67 -0.67 -12.97
CA ASN A 129 -10.73 0.00 -12.07
C ASN A 129 -9.46 0.49 -12.80
N PRO A 130 -8.99 1.73 -12.58
CA PRO A 130 -7.69 2.17 -13.04
C PRO A 130 -6.63 1.74 -12.01
N GLY A 131 -6.09 0.54 -12.21
CA GLY A 131 -5.11 -0.05 -11.30
C GLY A 131 -4.13 -0.99 -12.00
N ASP A 132 -3.79 -0.74 -13.26
CA ASP A 132 -2.57 -1.25 -13.88
C ASP A 132 -2.26 -0.44 -15.14
N GLY A 133 -0.98 -0.20 -15.44
CA GLY A 133 -0.50 0.66 -16.53
C GLY A 133 -0.73 0.13 -17.95
N THR A 134 -1.91 -0.43 -18.24
CA THR A 134 -2.41 -0.66 -19.59
C THR A 134 -3.57 0.29 -19.84
N PRO A 135 -3.70 0.92 -21.03
CA PRO A 135 -4.90 1.69 -21.33
C PRO A 135 -6.06 0.69 -21.39
N SER A 136 -6.85 0.57 -20.32
CA SER A 136 -8.20 -0.02 -20.40
C SER A 136 -9.13 0.98 -21.10
N GLY A 137 -8.80 1.20 -22.37
CA GLY A 137 -9.65 1.77 -23.40
C GLY A 137 -9.78 0.71 -24.48
N SER A 138 -10.94 0.64 -25.13
CA SER A 138 -11.16 -0.26 -26.27
C SER A 138 -9.94 -0.25 -27.21
N LYS A 139 -9.35 -1.42 -27.50
CA LYS A 139 -8.23 -1.58 -28.46
C LYS A 139 -8.54 -1.02 -29.86
N ILE A 140 -9.80 -0.73 -30.17
CA ILE A 140 -10.26 -0.22 -31.46
C ILE A 140 -9.86 1.26 -31.63
N PHE A 141 -9.05 1.54 -32.64
CA PHE A 141 -8.64 2.89 -32.98
C PHE A 141 -9.86 3.79 -33.29
N GLY A 142 -9.90 4.95 -32.65
CA GLY A 142 -11.01 5.91 -32.75
C GLY A 142 -12.16 5.69 -31.77
N ALA A 143 -12.23 4.56 -31.05
CA ALA A 143 -13.19 4.40 -29.96
C ALA A 143 -12.92 5.34 -28.77
N GLU A 144 -11.66 5.74 -28.59
CA GLU A 144 -11.18 6.55 -27.47
C GLU A 144 -11.85 7.94 -27.40
N ILE A 145 -12.16 8.55 -28.55
CA ILE A 145 -12.78 9.89 -28.57
C ILE A 145 -14.24 9.91 -28.07
N PHE A 146 -14.92 8.78 -28.09
CA PHE A 146 -16.31 8.67 -27.62
C PHE A 146 -16.43 8.09 -26.21
N ASN A 147 -15.33 7.56 -25.66
CA ASN A 147 -15.29 6.86 -24.38
C ASN A 147 -14.52 7.61 -23.28
N ASN A 148 -13.94 8.76 -23.60
CA ASN A 148 -13.18 9.54 -22.63
C ASN A 148 -14.08 10.54 -21.90
N LYS A 149 -14.27 10.35 -20.58
CA LYS A 149 -15.09 11.22 -19.71
C LYS A 149 -14.61 12.68 -19.66
N ARG A 150 -13.36 12.97 -20.07
CA ARG A 150 -12.78 14.34 -20.09
C ARG A 150 -12.90 15.06 -21.44
N LEU A 151 -13.27 14.36 -22.51
CA LEU A 151 -13.47 14.94 -23.84
C LEU A 151 -14.96 15.19 -24.03
N SER A 152 -15.40 16.44 -24.18
CA SER A 152 -16.77 16.74 -24.57
C SER A 152 -16.82 17.24 -26.01
N PHE A 153 -17.75 16.68 -26.79
CA PHE A 153 -18.16 17.24 -28.06
C PHE A 153 -19.50 17.93 -27.84
N GLU A 154 -19.58 18.90 -26.92
CA GLU A 154 -20.79 19.71 -26.77
C GLU A 154 -20.88 20.76 -27.88
N PRO A 155 -22.08 21.03 -28.43
CA PRO A 155 -22.24 22.11 -29.40
C PRO A 155 -21.85 23.45 -28.78
N ASN A 156 -21.03 24.24 -29.47
CA ASN A 156 -20.68 25.59 -29.00
C ASN A 156 -21.88 26.54 -29.16
N LEU A 157 -22.70 26.66 -28.11
CA LEU A 157 -23.86 27.56 -28.08
C LEU A 157 -23.49 29.05 -27.99
N LYS A 158 -22.20 29.38 -27.78
CA LYS A 158 -21.69 30.76 -27.69
C LYS A 158 -21.09 31.25 -29.02
N MET A 159 -21.26 30.50 -30.11
CA MET A 159 -20.77 30.91 -31.42
C MET A 159 -21.58 32.06 -32.01
N ALA A 160 -20.93 32.88 -32.85
CA ALA A 160 -21.64 33.89 -33.63
C ALA A 160 -22.74 33.23 -34.49
N THR A 161 -23.90 33.90 -34.57
CA THR A 161 -25.06 33.42 -35.32
C THR A 161 -24.66 33.01 -36.75
N PRO A 162 -24.74 31.71 -37.11
CA PRO A 162 -24.34 31.28 -38.45
C PRO A 162 -25.28 31.88 -39.50
N GLN A 163 -24.74 32.56 -40.51
CA GLN A 163 -25.56 33.21 -41.55
C GLN A 163 -26.42 32.22 -42.32
N ASN A 164 -25.93 30.97 -42.47
CA ASN A 164 -26.64 29.85 -43.09
C ASN A 164 -27.51 29.04 -42.11
N TYR A 165 -27.72 29.50 -40.88
CA TYR A 165 -28.66 28.86 -39.97
C TYR A 165 -30.07 29.01 -40.51
N GLN A 166 -30.78 27.90 -40.66
CA GLN A 166 -32.15 27.88 -41.20
C GLN A 166 -33.14 27.94 -40.05
N LEU A 167 -33.90 29.03 -40.02
CA LEU A 167 -34.90 29.30 -38.98
C LEU A 167 -36.06 28.32 -39.07
N GLY A 168 -36.61 27.97 -37.91
CA GLY A 168 -37.90 27.30 -37.84
C GLY A 168 -38.60 27.49 -36.49
N PRO A 169 -39.73 26.82 -36.30
CA PRO A 169 -40.55 26.99 -35.10
C PRO A 169 -39.77 26.78 -33.81
N GLY A 170 -40.00 27.66 -32.83
CA GLY A 170 -39.33 27.64 -31.53
C GLY A 170 -37.99 28.38 -31.46
N ASP A 171 -37.40 28.76 -32.60
CA ASP A 171 -36.24 29.66 -32.60
C ASP A 171 -36.63 31.04 -32.09
N GLN A 172 -35.70 31.72 -31.43
CA GLN A 172 -35.87 33.10 -30.97
C GLN A 172 -34.88 34.01 -31.71
N LEU A 173 -35.39 35.10 -32.27
CA LEU A 173 -34.60 36.14 -32.90
C LEU A 173 -34.53 37.34 -31.98
N ILE A 174 -33.31 37.84 -31.74
CA ILE A 174 -33.08 39.11 -31.09
C ILE A 174 -32.89 40.13 -32.20
N LEU A 175 -33.88 41.02 -32.33
CA LEU A 175 -33.88 42.13 -33.28
C LEU A 175 -33.42 43.38 -32.55
N ASP A 176 -32.27 43.91 -32.97
CA ASP A 176 -31.66 45.08 -32.37
C ASP A 176 -31.60 46.22 -33.40
N ILE A 177 -32.34 47.28 -33.12
CA ILE A 177 -32.45 48.49 -33.95
C ILE A 177 -31.69 49.59 -33.24
N TYR A 178 -30.74 50.23 -33.93
CA TYR A 178 -29.85 51.24 -33.33
C TYR A 178 -29.55 52.39 -34.29
N GLY A 179 -29.17 53.55 -33.74
CA GLY A 179 -28.90 54.80 -34.46
C GLY A 179 -29.85 55.91 -34.00
N VAL A 180 -30.50 56.60 -34.93
CA VAL A 180 -31.50 57.65 -34.60
C VAL A 180 -32.79 57.07 -33.99
N SER A 181 -33.04 55.77 -34.17
CA SER A 181 -34.12 55.04 -33.52
C SER A 181 -33.54 53.81 -32.82
N GLU A 182 -34.00 53.57 -31.60
CA GLU A 182 -33.53 52.47 -30.76
C GLU A 182 -34.70 51.58 -30.35
N ALA A 183 -34.56 50.28 -30.58
CA ALA A 183 -35.52 49.28 -30.11
C ALA A 183 -34.87 47.89 -30.06
N ASN A 184 -35.19 47.12 -29.02
CA ASN A 184 -34.74 45.74 -28.88
C ASN A 184 -35.95 44.82 -28.69
N TYR A 185 -36.09 43.81 -29.56
CA TYR A 185 -37.20 42.87 -29.51
C TYR A 185 -36.70 41.43 -29.49
N GLN A 186 -37.27 40.63 -28.59
CA GLN A 186 -37.09 39.18 -28.57
C GLN A 186 -38.30 38.52 -29.21
N LEU A 187 -38.10 37.94 -30.39
CA LEU A 187 -39.17 37.48 -31.27
C LEU A 187 -39.07 35.97 -31.46
N THR A 188 -39.98 35.24 -30.86
CA THR A 188 -40.05 33.78 -31.03
C THR A 188 -40.78 33.43 -32.33
N VAL A 189 -40.20 32.51 -33.10
CA VAL A 189 -40.80 31.95 -34.31
C VAL A 189 -41.95 31.04 -33.90
N SER A 190 -43.17 31.45 -34.26
CA SER A 190 -44.40 30.68 -34.04
C SER A 190 -44.39 29.30 -34.75
N PRO A 191 -45.26 28.36 -34.34
CA PRO A 191 -45.51 27.11 -35.07
C PRO A 191 -45.87 27.32 -36.54
N GLU A 192 -46.58 28.41 -36.86
CA GLU A 192 -46.93 28.82 -38.23
C GLU A 192 -45.73 29.40 -39.01
N GLY A 193 -44.56 29.51 -38.36
CA GLY A 193 -43.31 29.92 -38.99
C GLY A 193 -43.12 31.42 -39.15
N SER A 194 -43.87 32.23 -38.39
CA SER A 194 -43.80 33.70 -38.43
C SER A 194 -43.31 34.29 -37.10
N ILE A 195 -42.67 35.46 -37.16
CA ILE A 195 -42.40 36.31 -36.00
C ILE A 195 -43.36 37.50 -36.02
N ARG A 196 -43.77 37.99 -34.85
CA ARG A 196 -44.62 39.18 -34.75
C ARG A 196 -43.78 40.39 -34.37
N ILE A 197 -43.51 41.26 -35.34
CA ILE A 197 -42.76 42.49 -35.08
C ILE A 197 -43.74 43.61 -34.66
N PRO A 198 -43.52 44.30 -33.52
CA PRO A 198 -44.37 45.42 -33.12
C PRO A 198 -44.52 46.48 -34.22
N TYR A 199 -45.73 47.01 -34.38
CA TYR A 199 -46.12 48.00 -35.39
C TYR A 199 -46.06 47.56 -36.87
N ILE A 200 -45.60 46.34 -37.14
CA ILE A 200 -45.47 45.76 -38.49
C ILE A 200 -46.40 44.56 -38.68
N GLY A 201 -46.57 43.73 -37.65
CA GLY A 201 -47.36 42.51 -37.70
C GLY A 201 -46.54 41.25 -38.01
N PRO A 202 -47.19 40.17 -38.48
CA PRO A 202 -46.53 38.88 -38.69
C PRO A 202 -45.62 38.87 -39.92
N VAL A 203 -44.39 38.38 -39.76
CA VAL A 203 -43.41 38.20 -40.85
C VAL A 203 -42.97 36.73 -40.89
N THR A 204 -43.22 36.05 -41.99
CA THR A 204 -42.82 34.64 -42.18
C THR A 204 -41.30 34.53 -42.31
N VAL A 205 -40.67 33.75 -41.43
CA VAL A 205 -39.21 33.55 -41.38
C VAL A 205 -38.79 32.08 -41.39
N SER A 206 -39.72 31.14 -41.14
CA SER A 206 -39.43 29.71 -41.18
C SER A 206 -38.92 29.27 -42.56
N GLY A 207 -37.88 28.44 -42.57
CA GLY A 207 -37.22 27.97 -43.77
C GLY A 207 -36.20 28.96 -44.36
N LEU A 208 -36.17 30.21 -43.92
CA LEU A 208 -35.16 31.19 -44.35
C LEU A 208 -33.85 31.03 -43.58
N THR A 209 -32.74 31.34 -44.23
CA THR A 209 -31.47 31.53 -43.53
C THR A 209 -31.49 32.83 -42.72
N ILE A 210 -30.60 32.98 -41.73
CA ILE A 210 -30.44 34.24 -40.98
C ILE A 210 -30.18 35.42 -41.94
N GLU A 211 -29.37 35.22 -42.97
CA GLU A 211 -29.10 36.24 -43.98
C GLU A 211 -30.37 36.65 -44.76
N GLN A 212 -31.14 35.65 -45.22
CA GLN A 212 -32.41 35.89 -45.93
C GLN A 212 -33.45 36.55 -45.04
N ALA A 213 -33.54 36.11 -43.78
CA ALA A 213 -34.43 36.67 -42.78
C ALA A 213 -34.06 38.13 -42.46
N ARG A 214 -32.77 38.43 -42.29
CA ARG A 214 -32.28 39.82 -42.13
C ARG A 214 -32.72 40.69 -43.28
N LYS A 215 -32.47 40.28 -44.53
CA LYS A 215 -32.90 41.04 -45.71
C LYS A 215 -34.41 41.28 -45.72
N LYS A 216 -35.21 40.25 -45.43
CA LYS A 216 -36.68 40.34 -45.42
C LYS A 216 -37.20 41.25 -44.31
N ILE A 217 -36.67 41.11 -43.10
CA ILE A 217 -37.06 41.89 -41.92
C ILE A 217 -36.64 43.35 -42.08
N SER A 218 -35.42 43.62 -42.57
CA SER A 218 -34.94 44.97 -42.86
C SER A 218 -35.82 45.67 -43.90
N ASN A 219 -36.23 44.98 -44.96
CA ASN A 219 -37.15 45.56 -45.96
C ASN A 219 -38.51 45.93 -45.34
N GLN A 220 -39.05 45.08 -44.47
CA GLN A 220 -40.33 45.34 -43.81
C GLN A 220 -40.22 46.50 -42.81
N LEU A 221 -39.13 46.58 -42.05
CA LEU A 221 -38.86 47.65 -41.09
C LEU A 221 -38.70 49.02 -41.76
N ALA A 222 -38.22 49.07 -43.01
CA ALA A 222 -38.01 50.32 -43.75
C ALA A 222 -39.32 51.09 -44.05
N SER A 223 -40.47 50.43 -43.88
CA SER A 223 -41.80 51.06 -44.00
C SER A 223 -42.20 51.88 -42.76
N VAL A 224 -41.66 51.55 -41.58
CA VAL A 224 -41.99 52.19 -40.30
C VAL A 224 -40.86 53.08 -39.79
N TYR A 225 -39.61 52.64 -39.94
CA TYR A 225 -38.42 53.37 -39.50
C TYR A 225 -37.82 54.16 -40.67
N GLN A 226 -38.22 55.43 -40.84
CA GLN A 226 -37.77 56.26 -41.97
C GLN A 226 -36.24 56.45 -42.02
N GLY A 227 -35.58 56.46 -40.85
CA GLY A 227 -34.12 56.58 -40.72
C GLY A 227 -33.32 55.42 -41.33
N MET A 228 -33.98 54.30 -41.68
CA MET A 228 -33.32 53.21 -42.39
C MET A 228 -33.09 53.50 -43.87
N LYS A 229 -33.92 54.35 -44.51
CA LYS A 229 -33.72 54.75 -45.91
C LYS A 229 -32.55 55.73 -46.07
N SER A 230 -32.28 56.53 -45.03
CA SER A 230 -31.17 57.48 -44.99
C SER A 230 -29.87 56.88 -44.42
N GLY A 231 -29.88 55.63 -43.96
CA GLY A 231 -28.73 54.96 -43.34
C GLY A 231 -28.42 55.41 -41.90
N GLN A 232 -29.27 56.24 -41.30
CA GLN A 232 -29.12 56.75 -39.93
C GLN A 232 -29.64 55.76 -38.86
N THR A 233 -30.36 54.72 -39.27
CA THR A 233 -30.84 53.63 -38.42
C THR A 233 -30.44 52.30 -39.05
N SER A 234 -29.85 51.41 -38.25
CA SER A 234 -29.39 50.09 -38.67
C SER A 234 -30.10 49.00 -37.87
N VAL A 235 -30.14 47.79 -38.43
CA VAL A 235 -30.80 46.62 -37.83
C VAL A 235 -29.81 45.46 -37.79
N ASN A 236 -29.61 44.93 -36.60
CA ASN A 236 -28.93 43.66 -36.39
C ASN A 236 -29.95 42.59 -35.97
N ILE A 237 -29.70 41.37 -36.43
CA ILE A 237 -30.50 40.19 -36.06
C ILE A 237 -29.53 39.11 -35.63
N THR A 238 -29.74 38.58 -34.43
CA THR A 238 -29.00 37.47 -33.84
C THR A 238 -29.96 36.39 -33.35
N LEU A 239 -29.45 35.16 -33.19
CA LEU A 239 -30.19 34.09 -32.53
C LEU A 239 -30.13 34.27 -31.01
N GLY A 240 -31.28 34.21 -30.36
CA GLY A 240 -31.42 33.99 -28.92
C GLY A 240 -31.47 32.49 -28.65
N ASN A 241 -32.54 32.03 -28.01
CA ASN A 241 -32.79 30.60 -27.83
C ASN A 241 -32.96 29.89 -29.18
N ILE A 242 -32.26 28.77 -29.35
CA ILE A 242 -32.38 27.90 -30.53
C ILE A 242 -33.28 26.71 -30.23
N ARG A 243 -34.01 26.24 -31.24
CA ARG A 243 -34.85 25.04 -31.11
C ARG A 243 -34.02 23.77 -30.91
N SER A 244 -34.64 22.78 -30.30
CA SER A 244 -34.13 21.41 -30.31
C SER A 244 -34.56 20.68 -31.58
N ILE A 245 -33.71 19.79 -32.06
CA ILE A 245 -33.97 18.84 -33.15
C ILE A 245 -33.98 17.42 -32.59
N LYS A 246 -34.80 16.55 -33.18
CA LYS A 246 -34.82 15.11 -32.88
C LYS A 246 -34.15 14.37 -34.03
N VAL A 247 -33.11 13.62 -33.69
CA VAL A 247 -32.37 12.79 -34.65
C VAL A 247 -32.44 11.33 -34.23
N VAL A 248 -32.46 10.41 -35.19
CA VAL A 248 -32.51 8.97 -34.92
C VAL A 248 -31.13 8.37 -35.19
N ILE A 249 -30.56 7.69 -34.20
CA ILE A 249 -29.28 7.00 -34.33
C ILE A 249 -29.55 5.50 -34.27
N LEU A 250 -29.15 4.76 -35.30
CA LEU A 250 -29.45 3.33 -35.45
C LEU A 250 -28.28 2.54 -36.05
N GLY A 251 -28.32 1.22 -35.86
CA GLY A 251 -27.25 0.32 -36.28
C GLY A 251 -26.26 0.04 -35.14
N GLU A 252 -25.00 -0.18 -35.50
CA GLU A 252 -23.93 -0.61 -34.58
C GLU A 252 -23.35 0.56 -33.75
N VAL A 253 -24.17 1.12 -32.87
CA VAL A 253 -23.78 2.15 -31.90
C VAL A 253 -23.95 1.64 -30.48
N LYS A 254 -23.28 2.26 -29.51
CA LYS A 254 -23.45 1.88 -28.10
C LYS A 254 -24.87 2.09 -27.59
N LEU A 255 -25.47 3.24 -27.93
CA LEU A 255 -26.81 3.62 -27.51
C LEU A 255 -27.67 4.00 -28.75
N PRO A 256 -28.36 3.04 -29.38
CA PRO A 256 -29.29 3.32 -30.46
C PRO A 256 -30.57 3.95 -29.92
N GLY A 257 -31.17 4.88 -30.66
CA GLY A 257 -32.43 5.53 -30.29
C GLY A 257 -32.59 6.93 -30.84
N THR A 258 -33.63 7.62 -30.37
CA THR A 258 -33.89 9.02 -30.71
C THR A 258 -33.24 9.95 -29.70
N PHE A 259 -32.42 10.89 -30.19
CA PHE A 259 -31.72 11.88 -29.40
C PHE A 259 -32.29 13.27 -29.66
N THR A 260 -32.46 14.05 -28.59
CA THR A 260 -32.85 15.46 -28.67
C THR A 260 -31.58 16.30 -28.52
N LEU A 261 -31.26 17.08 -29.55
CA LEU A 261 -30.03 17.87 -29.61
C LEU A 261 -30.36 19.33 -29.95
N PRO A 262 -29.50 20.31 -29.63
CA PRO A 262 -29.66 21.66 -30.15
C PRO A 262 -29.57 21.69 -31.67
N SER A 263 -30.28 22.60 -32.35
CA SER A 263 -30.28 22.73 -33.81
C SER A 263 -28.91 23.09 -34.42
N LEU A 264 -27.94 23.47 -33.59
CA LEU A 264 -26.54 23.70 -33.98
C LEU A 264 -25.67 22.43 -33.90
N ALA A 265 -26.21 21.31 -33.44
CA ALA A 265 -25.46 20.06 -33.30
C ALA A 265 -25.03 19.48 -34.66
N THR A 266 -23.83 18.90 -34.67
CA THR A 266 -23.25 18.16 -35.79
C THR A 266 -23.36 16.66 -35.56
N ALA A 267 -23.02 15.89 -36.59
CA ALA A 267 -22.99 14.44 -36.51
C ALA A 267 -22.06 13.91 -35.42
N PHE A 268 -20.90 14.54 -35.17
CA PHE A 268 -20.01 14.15 -34.06
C PHE A 268 -20.64 14.41 -32.68
N ASN A 269 -21.39 15.49 -32.50
CA ASN A 269 -22.11 15.73 -31.24
C ASN A 269 -23.13 14.60 -30.97
N ALA A 270 -23.85 14.18 -32.02
CA ALA A 270 -24.81 13.09 -31.94
C ALA A 270 -24.14 11.73 -31.68
N LEU A 271 -23.05 11.41 -32.39
CA LEU A 271 -22.28 10.20 -32.17
C LEU A 271 -21.73 10.14 -30.74
N TYR A 272 -21.17 11.24 -30.24
CA TYR A 272 -20.70 11.34 -28.85
C TYR A 272 -21.83 11.13 -27.84
N SER A 273 -22.99 11.72 -28.09
CA SER A 273 -24.20 11.52 -27.26
C SER A 273 -24.64 10.04 -27.23
N SER A 274 -24.51 9.33 -28.37
CA SER A 274 -24.78 7.89 -28.46
C SER A 274 -23.68 6.98 -27.90
N GLY A 275 -22.54 7.53 -27.46
CA GLY A 275 -21.36 6.74 -27.05
C GLY A 275 -20.51 6.20 -28.21
N GLY A 276 -20.76 6.67 -29.43
CA GLY A 276 -20.05 6.29 -30.65
C GLY A 276 -20.44 4.91 -31.20
N PRO A 277 -19.76 4.47 -32.27
CA PRO A 277 -19.87 3.11 -32.79
C PRO A 277 -19.59 2.05 -31.69
N SER A 278 -20.32 0.92 -31.76
CA SER A 278 -20.13 -0.24 -30.89
C SER A 278 -18.83 -1.00 -31.25
N ALA A 279 -18.52 -2.09 -30.54
CA ALA A 279 -17.40 -2.97 -30.90
C ALA A 279 -17.53 -3.54 -32.33
N ASN A 280 -18.76 -3.76 -32.81
CA ASN A 280 -19.01 -4.25 -34.17
C ASN A 280 -19.27 -3.10 -35.16
N GLY A 281 -19.36 -1.86 -34.69
CA GLY A 281 -19.60 -0.70 -35.52
C GLY A 281 -18.38 -0.26 -36.31
N SER A 282 -18.65 0.27 -37.50
CA SER A 282 -17.68 0.93 -38.35
C SER A 282 -17.42 2.35 -37.83
N PHE A 283 -16.14 2.68 -37.70
CA PHE A 283 -15.68 4.05 -37.43
C PHE A 283 -15.47 4.84 -38.72
N ARG A 284 -15.56 4.18 -39.88
CA ARG A 284 -15.18 4.75 -41.18
C ARG A 284 -16.35 4.87 -42.18
N ASN A 285 -17.47 4.22 -41.89
CA ASN A 285 -18.67 4.16 -42.74
C ASN A 285 -19.94 4.50 -41.94
N ILE A 286 -20.01 5.75 -41.48
CA ILE A 286 -21.16 6.28 -40.75
C ILE A 286 -21.99 7.17 -41.67
N LYS A 287 -23.24 6.79 -41.95
CA LYS A 287 -24.09 7.46 -42.94
C LYS A 287 -25.05 8.43 -42.26
N ILE A 288 -25.12 9.66 -42.77
CA ILE A 288 -26.14 10.64 -42.41
C ILE A 288 -27.20 10.64 -43.51
N ILE A 289 -28.43 10.34 -43.14
CA ILE A 289 -29.56 10.18 -44.05
C ILE A 289 -30.59 11.27 -43.74
N ARG A 290 -30.96 12.04 -44.76
CA ARG A 290 -31.95 13.11 -44.70
C ARG A 290 -32.93 12.93 -45.85
N ASN A 291 -34.23 12.94 -45.57
CA ASN A 291 -35.28 12.72 -46.58
C ASN A 291 -35.04 11.45 -47.42
N ASN A 292 -34.66 10.34 -46.77
CA ASN A 292 -34.30 9.06 -47.40
C ASN A 292 -33.10 9.09 -48.37
N LYS A 293 -32.26 10.13 -48.33
CA LYS A 293 -31.02 10.22 -49.12
C LYS A 293 -29.80 10.33 -48.21
N VAL A 294 -28.72 9.63 -48.55
CA VAL A 294 -27.44 9.80 -47.87
C VAL A 294 -26.86 11.16 -48.24
N VAL A 295 -26.75 12.06 -47.26
CA VAL A 295 -26.25 13.42 -47.45
C VAL A 295 -24.78 13.59 -47.03
N SER A 296 -24.27 12.70 -46.17
CA SER A 296 -22.85 12.63 -45.81
C SER A 296 -22.47 11.22 -45.38
N VAL A 297 -21.21 10.86 -45.59
CA VAL A 297 -20.57 9.66 -45.04
C VAL A 297 -19.37 10.11 -44.23
N ILE A 298 -19.33 9.75 -42.97
CA ILE A 298 -18.32 10.17 -42.01
C ILE A 298 -17.31 9.06 -41.82
N ASP A 299 -16.04 9.44 -41.94
CA ASP A 299 -14.89 8.65 -41.55
C ASP A 299 -14.19 9.32 -40.36
N VAL A 300 -14.22 8.66 -39.20
CA VAL A 300 -13.58 9.18 -37.98
C VAL A 300 -12.06 9.23 -38.16
N TYR A 301 -11.47 8.40 -39.03
CA TYR A 301 -10.03 8.39 -39.26
C TYR A 301 -9.56 9.67 -39.94
N ASP A 302 -10.34 10.24 -40.86
CA ASP A 302 -10.01 11.50 -41.53
C ASP A 302 -9.86 12.64 -40.51
N PHE A 303 -10.72 12.65 -39.48
CA PHE A 303 -10.63 13.59 -38.37
C PHE A 303 -9.42 13.30 -37.46
N LEU A 304 -9.20 12.05 -37.06
CA LEU A 304 -8.14 11.70 -36.11
C LEU A 304 -6.72 11.82 -36.67
N ILE A 305 -6.56 11.60 -37.97
CA ILE A 305 -5.27 11.57 -38.63
C ILE A 305 -4.97 12.91 -39.28
N ASN A 306 -5.93 13.50 -40.00
CA ASN A 306 -5.73 14.71 -40.80
C ASN A 306 -6.42 15.95 -40.22
N GLY A 307 -7.22 15.81 -39.16
CA GLY A 307 -8.03 16.92 -38.63
C GLY A 307 -9.17 17.36 -39.55
N ASP A 308 -9.54 16.55 -40.56
CA ASP A 308 -10.57 16.93 -41.52
C ASP A 308 -11.98 16.82 -40.91
N GLN A 309 -12.72 17.93 -40.92
CA GLN A 309 -14.10 18.03 -40.44
C GLN A 309 -15.12 18.27 -41.57
N SER A 310 -14.69 18.24 -42.84
CA SER A 310 -15.53 18.57 -44.00
C SER A 310 -16.80 17.72 -44.11
N LYS A 311 -16.78 16.49 -43.57
CA LYS A 311 -17.91 15.56 -43.53
C LYS A 311 -18.76 15.63 -42.26
N ASN A 312 -18.30 16.36 -41.23
CA ASN A 312 -19.02 16.56 -39.98
C ASN A 312 -20.10 17.65 -40.13
N ILE A 313 -21.15 17.33 -40.89
CA ILE A 313 -22.21 18.27 -41.22
C ILE A 313 -23.12 18.58 -40.01
N ARG A 314 -23.75 19.77 -40.04
CA ARG A 314 -24.83 20.13 -39.10
C ARG A 314 -26.08 19.27 -39.37
N LEU A 315 -26.66 18.75 -38.30
CA LEU A 315 -27.85 17.92 -38.35
C LEU A 315 -29.12 18.79 -38.48
N GLN A 316 -30.16 18.19 -39.05
CA GLN A 316 -31.50 18.74 -39.13
C GLN A 316 -32.49 17.83 -38.40
N ASP A 317 -33.67 18.37 -38.10
CA ASP A 317 -34.75 17.55 -37.55
C ASP A 317 -35.08 16.38 -38.47
N GLN A 318 -35.34 15.21 -37.88
CA GLN A 318 -35.58 13.93 -38.58
C GLN A 318 -34.37 13.34 -39.32
N ASP A 319 -33.16 13.88 -39.15
CA ASP A 319 -31.97 13.21 -39.68
C ASP A 319 -31.77 11.85 -39.00
N VAL A 320 -31.33 10.88 -39.81
CA VAL A 320 -31.01 9.53 -39.36
C VAL A 320 -29.51 9.29 -39.50
N ILE A 321 -28.86 8.91 -38.40
CA ILE A 321 -27.46 8.50 -38.36
C ILE A 321 -27.42 6.98 -38.31
N LYS A 322 -26.89 6.36 -39.36
CA LYS A 322 -26.78 4.90 -39.47
C LYS A 322 -25.31 4.49 -39.40
N VAL A 323 -24.96 3.75 -38.36
CA VAL A 323 -23.64 3.10 -38.23
C VAL A 323 -23.74 1.68 -38.74
N SER A 324 -22.98 1.36 -39.78
CA SER A 324 -22.93 0.00 -40.34
C SER A 324 -21.92 -0.84 -39.54
N PRO A 325 -22.01 -2.19 -39.60
CA PRO A 325 -20.92 -3.04 -39.13
C PRO A 325 -19.60 -2.72 -39.84
N TYR A 326 -18.46 -2.99 -39.20
CA TYR A 326 -17.16 -2.89 -39.88
C TYR A 326 -17.02 -4.00 -40.94
N ASP A 327 -16.33 -3.71 -42.05
CA ASP A 327 -16.07 -4.70 -43.10
C ASP A 327 -14.78 -5.48 -42.82
N THR A 328 -13.65 -4.76 -42.76
CA THR A 328 -12.32 -5.35 -42.50
C THR A 328 -11.69 -4.71 -41.27
N ARG A 329 -11.23 -5.55 -40.35
CA ARG A 329 -10.49 -5.12 -39.16
C ARG A 329 -9.28 -6.01 -38.92
N VAL A 330 -8.16 -5.39 -38.60
CA VAL A 330 -6.88 -6.05 -38.35
C VAL A 330 -6.28 -5.61 -37.03
N GLU A 331 -5.49 -6.46 -36.40
CA GLU A 331 -4.74 -6.12 -35.19
C GLU A 331 -3.29 -5.79 -35.56
N ILE A 332 -2.78 -4.66 -35.10
CA ILE A 332 -1.35 -4.33 -35.12
C ILE A 332 -0.83 -4.42 -33.68
N ALA A 333 0.12 -5.31 -33.45
CA ALA A 333 0.74 -5.58 -32.16
C ALA A 333 2.26 -5.42 -32.22
N GLY A 334 2.87 -5.22 -31.05
CA GLY A 334 4.33 -5.07 -30.90
C GLY A 334 4.81 -3.63 -31.06
N GLU A 335 5.97 -3.46 -31.69
CA GLU A 335 6.77 -2.23 -31.73
C GLU A 335 6.24 -1.14 -32.69
N VAL A 336 5.01 -0.69 -32.44
CA VAL A 336 4.38 0.48 -33.06
C VAL A 336 3.93 1.49 -32.01
N LYS A 337 3.82 2.78 -32.37
CA LYS A 337 3.47 3.82 -31.40
C LYS A 337 2.07 3.68 -30.81
N ARG A 338 1.13 3.14 -31.60
CA ARG A 338 -0.26 2.88 -31.19
C ARG A 338 -0.65 1.46 -31.60
N PRO A 339 -0.38 0.44 -30.75
CA PRO A 339 -0.88 -0.90 -31.00
C PRO A 339 -2.40 -0.95 -30.79
N GLY A 340 -3.10 -1.78 -31.56
CA GLY A 340 -4.56 -1.86 -31.48
C GLY A 340 -5.22 -2.49 -32.70
N LEU A 341 -6.54 -2.36 -32.75
CA LEU A 341 -7.40 -2.84 -33.83
C LEU A 341 -7.73 -1.68 -34.78
N PHE A 342 -7.51 -1.88 -36.06
CA PHE A 342 -7.69 -0.87 -37.09
C PHE A 342 -8.66 -1.36 -38.16
N GLU A 343 -9.61 -0.51 -38.54
CA GLU A 343 -10.50 -0.72 -39.67
C GLU A 343 -9.84 -0.30 -40.99
N VAL A 344 -9.92 -1.18 -41.99
CA VAL A 344 -9.21 -1.04 -43.27
C VAL A 344 -10.23 -1.01 -44.41
N LYS A 345 -10.12 -0.05 -45.31
CA LYS A 345 -10.92 0.02 -46.53
C LYS A 345 -10.33 -0.91 -47.60
N ALA A 346 -11.16 -1.34 -48.56
CA ALA A 346 -10.76 -2.29 -49.60
C ALA A 346 -9.55 -1.84 -50.46
N ASN A 347 -9.26 -0.54 -50.51
CA ASN A 347 -8.17 0.06 -51.28
C ASN A 347 -6.95 0.46 -50.43
N GLU A 348 -6.90 0.06 -49.15
CA GLU A 348 -5.79 0.39 -48.24
C GLU A 348 -4.86 -0.82 -48.06
N SER A 349 -3.57 -0.51 -47.95
CA SER A 349 -2.47 -1.45 -47.79
C SER A 349 -2.01 -1.58 -46.33
N LEU A 350 -1.09 -2.50 -46.05
CA LEU A 350 -0.43 -2.57 -44.74
C LEU A 350 0.30 -1.25 -44.40
N ALA A 351 0.89 -0.58 -45.39
CA ALA A 351 1.54 0.72 -45.17
C ALA A 351 0.55 1.78 -44.66
N ASP A 352 -0.69 1.79 -45.17
CA ASP A 352 -1.73 2.70 -44.68
C ASP A 352 -2.12 2.40 -43.23
N VAL A 353 -2.23 1.11 -42.88
CA VAL A 353 -2.51 0.71 -41.49
C VAL A 353 -1.37 1.11 -40.54
N LEU A 354 -0.11 0.95 -40.97
CA LEU A 354 1.05 1.41 -40.22
C LEU A 354 1.10 2.94 -40.06
N LYS A 355 0.53 3.70 -41.00
CA LYS A 355 0.35 5.14 -40.82
C LYS A 355 -0.66 5.45 -39.71
N PHE A 356 -1.74 4.67 -39.60
CA PHE A 356 -2.76 4.85 -38.55
C PHE A 356 -2.20 4.61 -37.14
N THR A 357 -1.21 3.72 -37.02
CA THR A 357 -0.53 3.45 -35.74
C THR A 357 0.43 4.56 -35.31
N GLY A 358 0.67 5.56 -36.17
CA GLY A 358 1.69 6.60 -35.97
C GLY A 358 3.12 6.17 -36.33
N GLY A 359 3.26 4.98 -36.94
CA GLY A 359 4.53 4.38 -37.34
C GLY A 359 5.16 3.49 -36.26
N PHE A 360 6.37 3.02 -36.57
CA PHE A 360 7.18 2.17 -35.69
C PHE A 360 7.72 2.92 -34.46
N THR A 361 8.01 2.17 -33.39
CA THR A 361 8.87 2.66 -32.29
C THR A 361 10.34 2.66 -32.74
N ASP A 362 11.23 3.18 -31.87
CA ASP A 362 12.67 3.18 -32.12
C ASP A 362 13.31 1.80 -31.97
N ASP A 363 12.64 0.90 -31.27
CA ASP A 363 13.07 -0.46 -30.99
C ASP A 363 12.54 -1.48 -32.01
N ALA A 364 11.77 -1.05 -33.00
CA ALA A 364 11.11 -1.95 -33.95
C ALA A 364 12.07 -2.62 -34.94
N TYR A 365 11.89 -3.91 -35.18
CA TYR A 365 12.44 -4.60 -36.34
C TYR A 365 11.58 -4.30 -37.58
N ARG A 366 12.03 -3.34 -38.40
CA ARG A 366 11.22 -2.77 -39.50
C ARG A 366 11.27 -3.55 -40.81
N GLN A 367 12.19 -4.51 -40.93
CA GLN A 367 12.45 -5.21 -42.19
C GLN A 367 11.38 -6.25 -42.52
N VAL A 368 10.81 -6.89 -41.50
CA VAL A 368 9.79 -7.94 -41.69
C VAL A 368 8.71 -7.77 -40.63
N ILE A 369 7.45 -7.87 -41.07
CA ILE A 369 6.29 -7.95 -40.19
C ILE A 369 5.69 -9.35 -40.31
N LYS A 370 5.46 -9.99 -39.16
CA LYS A 370 4.81 -11.31 -39.11
C LYS A 370 3.31 -11.15 -39.17
N VAL A 371 2.65 -11.93 -40.02
CA VAL A 371 1.20 -11.90 -40.20
C VAL A 371 0.63 -13.26 -39.87
N VAL A 372 -0.29 -13.30 -38.91
CA VAL A 372 -1.15 -14.45 -38.67
C VAL A 372 -2.53 -14.16 -39.26
N ARG A 373 -2.97 -15.00 -40.19
CA ARG A 373 -4.22 -14.85 -40.93
C ARG A 373 -5.11 -16.06 -40.75
N ASN A 374 -6.40 -15.83 -40.54
CA ASN A 374 -7.39 -16.92 -40.55
C ASN A 374 -7.73 -17.30 -42.01
N THR A 375 -7.54 -18.56 -42.37
CA THR A 375 -8.07 -19.14 -43.62
C THR A 375 -9.46 -19.72 -43.38
N ALA A 376 -10.07 -20.32 -44.40
CA ALA A 376 -11.38 -20.98 -44.24
C ALA A 376 -11.35 -22.18 -43.27
N LYS A 377 -10.18 -22.73 -42.93
CA LYS A 377 -10.05 -23.92 -42.07
C LYS A 377 -9.05 -23.74 -40.92
N GLU A 378 -7.93 -23.07 -41.17
CA GLU A 378 -6.77 -23.03 -40.28
C GLU A 378 -6.14 -21.62 -40.21
N LYS A 379 -5.19 -21.41 -39.30
CA LYS A 379 -4.36 -20.19 -39.29
C LYS A 379 -3.15 -20.37 -40.22
N SER A 380 -2.86 -19.36 -41.05
CA SER A 380 -1.64 -19.27 -41.84
C SER A 380 -0.71 -18.20 -41.27
N VAL A 381 0.60 -18.44 -41.34
CA VAL A 381 1.63 -17.45 -40.95
C VAL A 381 2.40 -17.04 -42.21
N ALA A 382 2.65 -15.73 -42.35
CA ALA A 382 3.47 -15.18 -43.42
C ALA A 382 4.40 -14.09 -42.88
N ASP A 383 5.61 -14.01 -43.44
CA ASP A 383 6.55 -12.92 -43.18
C ASP A 383 6.46 -11.92 -44.34
N VAL A 384 6.06 -10.68 -44.04
CA VAL A 384 5.91 -9.60 -45.04
C VAL A 384 7.15 -8.72 -44.97
N SER A 385 7.93 -8.70 -46.04
CA SER A 385 9.12 -7.84 -46.16
C SER A 385 8.74 -6.37 -46.35
N SER A 386 9.60 -5.45 -45.93
CA SER A 386 9.37 -4.00 -45.99
C SER A 386 9.03 -3.47 -47.39
N GLU A 387 9.56 -4.09 -48.44
CA GLU A 387 9.32 -3.71 -49.83
C GLU A 387 7.89 -4.03 -50.28
N LEU A 388 7.18 -4.89 -49.56
CA LEU A 388 5.82 -5.32 -49.89
C LEU A 388 4.74 -4.56 -49.10
N PHE A 389 5.09 -3.69 -48.15
CA PHE A 389 4.10 -3.04 -47.28
C PHE A 389 3.05 -2.23 -48.05
N GLU A 390 3.43 -1.56 -49.13
CA GLU A 390 2.53 -0.74 -49.96
C GLU A 390 1.57 -1.56 -50.82
N MET A 391 1.92 -2.81 -51.13
CA MET A 391 1.12 -3.70 -51.99
C MET A 391 0.40 -4.81 -51.21
N PHE A 392 0.75 -5.02 -49.95
CA PHE A 392 0.16 -6.08 -49.13
C PHE A 392 -1.23 -5.68 -48.65
N THR A 393 -2.27 -6.34 -49.19
CA THR A 393 -3.66 -6.08 -48.81
C THR A 393 -4.04 -6.78 -47.50
N PRO A 394 -4.47 -6.04 -46.46
CA PRO A 394 -4.97 -6.61 -45.22
C PRO A 394 -6.32 -7.33 -45.40
N LYS A 395 -6.53 -8.40 -44.63
CA LYS A 395 -7.79 -9.15 -44.58
C LYS A 395 -8.33 -9.16 -43.16
N THR A 396 -9.64 -9.31 -43.06
CA THR A 396 -10.32 -9.29 -41.76
C THR A 396 -9.80 -10.41 -40.85
N GLY A 397 -9.48 -10.08 -39.60
CA GLY A 397 -8.88 -11.00 -38.64
C GLY A 397 -7.37 -11.22 -38.78
N ASP A 398 -6.68 -10.51 -39.67
CA ASP A 398 -5.22 -10.52 -39.69
C ASP A 398 -4.64 -9.91 -38.42
N VAL A 399 -3.57 -10.52 -37.91
CA VAL A 399 -2.77 -10.04 -36.79
C VAL A 399 -1.35 -9.81 -37.27
N TYR A 400 -0.94 -8.55 -37.28
CA TYR A 400 0.40 -8.12 -37.65
C TYR A 400 1.23 -7.91 -36.39
N THR A 401 2.35 -8.61 -36.27
CA THR A 401 3.27 -8.50 -35.14
C THR A 401 4.58 -7.87 -35.61
N ILE A 402 4.91 -6.73 -35.03
CA ILE A 402 6.17 -6.03 -35.22
C ILE A 402 7.07 -6.40 -34.04
N GLU A 403 8.11 -7.18 -34.31
CA GLU A 403 9.04 -7.63 -33.27
C GLU A 403 10.05 -6.53 -32.91
N LYS A 404 10.73 -6.71 -31.77
CA LYS A 404 11.83 -5.86 -31.35
C LYS A 404 13.10 -6.19 -32.13
N ILE A 405 13.87 -5.17 -32.49
CA ILE A 405 15.22 -5.37 -33.04
C ILE A 405 16.08 -6.12 -32.00
N LEU A 406 16.86 -7.09 -32.47
CA LEU A 406 17.71 -7.89 -31.59
C LEU A 406 18.75 -7.00 -30.92
N ASP A 407 19.05 -7.23 -29.63
CA ASP A 407 20.19 -6.63 -28.93
C ASP A 407 21.51 -7.27 -29.40
N ARG A 408 21.79 -7.08 -30.69
CA ARG A 408 22.96 -7.58 -31.41
C ARG A 408 23.57 -6.44 -32.18
N PHE A 409 24.87 -6.29 -32.03
CA PHE A 409 25.63 -5.27 -32.70
C PHE A 409 26.17 -5.84 -34.00
N GLU A 410 26.10 -5.09 -35.08
CA GLU A 410 26.61 -5.51 -36.38
C GLU A 410 28.14 -5.58 -36.39
N ASN A 411 28.78 -4.66 -35.68
CA ASN A 411 30.21 -4.39 -35.75
C ASN A 411 30.79 -3.96 -34.39
N ARG A 412 30.65 -4.78 -33.35
CA ARG A 412 31.18 -4.47 -32.01
C ARG A 412 32.39 -5.32 -31.65
N VAL A 413 33.38 -4.68 -31.03
CA VAL A 413 34.42 -5.30 -30.19
C VAL A 413 34.46 -4.61 -28.83
N GLN A 414 35.06 -5.27 -27.84
CA GLN A 414 35.14 -4.77 -26.47
C GLN A 414 36.58 -4.85 -25.97
N ILE A 415 36.97 -3.89 -25.15
CA ILE A 415 38.25 -3.92 -24.42
C ILE A 415 38.03 -3.58 -22.94
N ASN A 416 38.57 -4.43 -22.07
CA ASN A 416 38.38 -4.38 -20.63
C ASN A 416 39.72 -4.44 -19.89
N GLY A 417 39.70 -4.01 -18.63
CA GLY A 417 40.82 -4.14 -17.68
C GLY A 417 41.75 -2.93 -17.64
N ALA A 418 43.06 -3.17 -17.63
CA ALA A 418 44.13 -2.18 -17.47
C ALA A 418 44.42 -1.34 -18.72
N VAL A 419 43.37 -0.71 -19.25
CA VAL A 419 43.41 0.29 -20.35
C VAL A 419 42.84 1.63 -19.89
N PHE A 420 43.17 2.73 -20.58
CA PHE A 420 42.70 4.06 -20.21
C PHE A 420 41.21 4.27 -20.50
N ARG A 421 40.73 3.75 -21.64
CA ARG A 421 39.30 3.78 -21.99
C ARG A 421 38.76 2.36 -22.23
N PRO A 422 38.35 1.64 -21.18
CA PRO A 422 37.63 0.39 -21.36
C PRO A 422 36.23 0.66 -21.93
N GLY A 423 35.73 -0.25 -22.78
CA GLY A 423 34.40 -0.10 -23.35
C GLY A 423 34.16 -0.84 -24.66
N LYS A 424 33.05 -0.49 -25.31
CA LYS A 424 32.61 -1.01 -26.61
C LYS A 424 33.12 -0.10 -27.72
N TYR A 425 33.67 -0.69 -28.78
CA TYR A 425 34.20 0.02 -29.93
C TYR A 425 33.59 -0.54 -31.22
N ALA A 426 33.44 0.34 -32.22
CA ALA A 426 33.05 -0.06 -33.56
C ALA A 426 34.20 -0.84 -34.22
N LEU A 427 33.90 -2.04 -34.72
CA LEU A 427 34.77 -2.89 -35.51
C LEU A 427 34.75 -2.40 -36.96
N GLU A 428 35.89 -1.93 -37.44
CA GLU A 428 36.10 -1.59 -38.84
C GLU A 428 36.66 -2.79 -39.61
N THR A 429 36.47 -2.84 -40.92
CA THR A 429 36.97 -3.93 -41.77
C THR A 429 38.49 -4.01 -41.66
N GLY A 430 39.01 -5.16 -41.22
CA GLY A 430 40.44 -5.40 -41.03
C GLY A 430 41.03 -4.79 -39.75
N MET A 431 40.19 -4.29 -38.84
CA MET A 431 40.65 -3.70 -37.58
C MET A 431 41.43 -4.71 -36.73
N THR A 432 42.56 -4.27 -36.18
CA THR A 432 43.47 -5.11 -35.41
C THR A 432 43.50 -4.77 -33.91
N LEU A 433 44.15 -5.64 -33.14
CA LEU A 433 44.30 -5.51 -31.69
C LEU A 433 45.10 -4.25 -31.30
N SER A 434 46.19 -3.93 -32.01
CA SER A 434 46.95 -2.70 -31.74
C SER A 434 46.10 -1.43 -31.96
N GLN A 435 45.28 -1.41 -33.02
CA GLN A 435 44.38 -0.30 -33.31
C GLN A 435 43.31 -0.14 -32.24
N LEU A 436 42.77 -1.24 -31.70
CA LEU A 436 41.85 -1.19 -30.57
C LEU A 436 42.53 -0.63 -29.32
N LEU A 437 43.77 -1.02 -29.03
CA LEU A 437 44.55 -0.46 -27.92
C LEU A 437 44.80 1.05 -28.10
N ILE A 438 45.07 1.52 -29.32
CA ILE A 438 45.21 2.95 -29.62
C ILE A 438 43.88 3.68 -29.39
N LYS A 439 42.76 3.14 -29.87
CA LYS A 439 41.41 3.70 -29.62
C LYS A 439 41.03 3.69 -28.13
N ALA A 440 41.63 2.80 -27.35
CA ALA A 440 41.52 2.75 -25.89
C ALA A 440 42.48 3.70 -25.15
N GLU A 441 43.22 4.55 -25.87
CA GLU A 441 44.29 5.43 -25.37
C GLU A 441 45.46 4.68 -24.71
N GLY A 442 45.65 3.41 -25.04
CA GLY A 442 46.73 2.56 -24.53
C GLY A 442 46.39 1.82 -23.23
N VAL A 443 47.42 1.18 -22.67
CA VAL A 443 47.35 0.43 -21.41
C VAL A 443 47.83 1.29 -20.24
N ARG A 444 47.28 1.06 -19.05
CA ARG A 444 47.70 1.75 -17.82
C ARG A 444 49.04 1.22 -17.29
N GLU A 445 49.68 1.96 -16.40
CA GLU A 445 50.98 1.64 -15.80
C GLU A 445 50.97 0.35 -14.97
N ASP A 446 49.81 0.02 -14.40
CA ASP A 446 49.56 -1.19 -13.64
C ASP A 446 49.26 -2.41 -14.52
N ALA A 447 49.17 -2.27 -15.85
CA ALA A 447 48.86 -3.38 -16.74
C ALA A 447 49.87 -4.53 -16.66
N PHE A 448 49.37 -5.76 -16.74
CA PHE A 448 50.17 -6.95 -16.84
C PHE A 448 50.66 -7.16 -18.28
N MET A 449 51.81 -6.56 -18.59
CA MET A 449 52.33 -6.45 -19.95
C MET A 449 52.72 -7.78 -20.62
N ASN A 450 52.90 -8.85 -19.85
CA ASN A 450 53.37 -10.14 -20.36
C ASN A 450 52.26 -10.97 -21.00
N ARG A 451 50.99 -10.73 -20.67
CA ARG A 451 49.88 -11.52 -21.21
C ARG A 451 48.56 -10.74 -21.21
N GLY A 452 47.95 -10.65 -22.39
CA GLY A 452 46.55 -10.29 -22.59
C GLY A 452 45.77 -11.46 -23.18
N ILE A 453 44.45 -11.39 -23.10
CA ILE A 453 43.56 -12.42 -23.66
C ILE A 453 42.50 -11.77 -24.55
N VAL A 454 42.15 -12.43 -25.65
CA VAL A 454 40.96 -12.15 -26.42
C VAL A 454 40.01 -13.32 -26.24
N TYR A 455 38.84 -13.04 -25.69
CA TYR A 455 37.72 -13.97 -25.67
C TYR A 455 36.97 -13.82 -26.99
N ARG A 456 36.97 -14.88 -27.79
CA ARG A 456 36.47 -14.91 -29.17
C ARG A 456 35.46 -16.02 -29.34
N LEU A 457 34.41 -15.77 -30.12
CA LEU A 457 33.47 -16.81 -30.52
C LEU A 457 33.92 -17.49 -31.82
N LYS A 458 33.91 -18.81 -31.84
CA LYS A 458 34.09 -19.62 -33.06
C LYS A 458 32.83 -19.57 -33.92
N ASN A 459 32.90 -20.13 -35.13
CA ASN A 459 31.77 -20.18 -36.06
C ASN A 459 30.57 -20.95 -35.50
N ASP A 460 30.80 -21.90 -34.58
CA ASP A 460 29.78 -22.66 -33.86
C ASP A 460 29.31 -21.99 -32.56
N LEU A 461 29.72 -20.72 -32.33
CA LEU A 461 29.46 -19.92 -31.14
C LEU A 461 30.11 -20.44 -29.85
N THR A 462 31.00 -21.44 -29.93
CA THR A 462 31.79 -21.85 -28.76
C THR A 462 32.88 -20.82 -28.46
N PRO A 463 33.17 -20.55 -27.16
CA PRO A 463 34.19 -19.60 -26.80
C PRO A 463 35.60 -20.16 -26.94
N GLU A 464 36.52 -19.29 -27.37
CA GLU A 464 37.95 -19.53 -27.51
C GLU A 464 38.73 -18.41 -26.84
N ILE A 465 39.86 -18.76 -26.22
CA ILE A 465 40.80 -17.79 -25.66
C ILE A 465 42.01 -17.72 -26.58
N VAL A 466 42.24 -16.54 -27.16
CA VAL A 466 43.46 -16.23 -27.89
C VAL A 466 44.34 -15.37 -27.00
N SER A 467 45.43 -15.94 -26.47
CA SER A 467 46.39 -15.18 -25.66
C SER A 467 47.45 -14.49 -26.51
N PHE A 468 47.86 -13.29 -26.09
CA PHE A 468 48.92 -12.51 -26.75
C PHE A 468 49.82 -11.83 -25.70
N ASN A 469 51.02 -11.42 -26.10
CA ASN A 469 51.88 -10.58 -25.27
C ASN A 469 51.57 -9.10 -25.55
N VAL A 470 51.21 -8.34 -24.51
CA VAL A 470 50.77 -6.94 -24.65
C VAL A 470 51.94 -6.06 -25.11
N THR A 471 53.14 -6.32 -24.58
CA THR A 471 54.37 -5.59 -24.95
C THR A 471 54.69 -5.75 -26.42
N ASP A 472 54.58 -6.97 -26.95
CA ASP A 472 54.95 -7.26 -28.34
C ASP A 472 53.94 -6.69 -29.34
N ILE A 473 52.66 -6.62 -28.98
CA ILE A 473 51.62 -5.96 -29.78
C ILE A 473 51.81 -4.44 -29.81
N ILE A 474 52.06 -3.80 -28.67
CA ILE A 474 52.26 -2.34 -28.58
C ILE A 474 53.55 -1.91 -29.29
N SER A 475 54.61 -2.72 -29.20
CA SER A 475 55.91 -2.42 -29.83
C SER A 475 56.04 -2.88 -31.29
N GLY A 476 55.00 -3.50 -31.86
CA GLY A 476 55.02 -3.99 -33.25
C GLY A 476 55.96 -5.17 -33.51
N LYS A 477 56.38 -5.90 -32.47
CA LYS A 477 57.28 -7.06 -32.58
C LYS A 477 56.55 -8.35 -32.95
N ALA A 478 55.27 -8.47 -32.58
CA ALA A 478 54.43 -9.60 -32.92
C ALA A 478 53.52 -9.29 -34.11
N SER A 479 53.05 -10.33 -34.80
CA SER A 479 51.99 -10.20 -35.81
C SER A 479 50.69 -9.74 -35.12
N ASP A 480 50.10 -8.68 -35.66
CA ASP A 480 48.91 -8.06 -35.07
C ASP A 480 47.65 -8.90 -35.33
N LEU A 481 46.87 -9.14 -34.27
CA LEU A 481 45.70 -9.99 -34.33
C LEU A 481 44.53 -9.21 -34.94
N ALA A 482 44.05 -9.65 -36.11
CA ALA A 482 42.80 -9.14 -36.68
C ALA A 482 41.63 -9.50 -35.75
N LEU A 483 40.84 -8.49 -35.37
CA LEU A 483 39.69 -8.64 -34.49
C LEU A 483 38.45 -9.09 -35.28
N LYS A 484 37.60 -9.86 -34.61
CA LYS A 484 36.32 -10.36 -35.13
C LYS A 484 35.18 -9.75 -34.33
N ARG A 485 33.98 -9.77 -34.91
CA ARG A 485 32.77 -9.30 -34.23
C ARG A 485 32.58 -10.07 -32.93
N GLU A 486 32.25 -9.34 -31.86
CA GLU A 486 32.08 -9.83 -30.49
C GLU A 486 33.36 -10.27 -29.78
N ASP A 487 34.54 -9.97 -30.32
CA ASP A 487 35.78 -10.15 -29.55
C ASP A 487 35.79 -9.27 -28.30
N ILE A 488 36.22 -9.84 -27.19
CA ILE A 488 36.43 -9.15 -25.92
C ILE A 488 37.92 -9.26 -25.56
N VAL A 489 38.63 -8.17 -25.71
CA VAL A 489 40.04 -8.03 -25.31
C VAL A 489 40.08 -7.70 -23.81
N THR A 490 40.86 -8.45 -23.04
CA THR A 490 41.06 -8.20 -21.61
C THR A 490 42.54 -8.07 -21.31
N ILE A 491 42.91 -6.95 -20.69
CA ILE A 491 44.26 -6.70 -20.16
C ILE A 491 44.15 -6.71 -18.63
N SER A 492 44.71 -7.69 -17.94
CA SER A 492 44.68 -7.70 -16.47
C SER A 492 45.63 -6.67 -15.88
N SER A 493 45.33 -6.18 -14.68
CA SER A 493 46.29 -5.42 -13.86
C SER A 493 47.24 -6.38 -13.13
N LYS A 494 48.44 -5.90 -12.79
CA LYS A 494 49.39 -6.56 -11.87
C LYS A 494 48.77 -6.78 -10.49
N PHE A 495 47.77 -5.98 -10.10
CA PHE A 495 47.05 -6.15 -8.84
C PHE A 495 46.01 -7.27 -8.90
N ASP A 496 45.35 -7.47 -10.05
CA ASP A 496 44.37 -8.57 -10.25
C ASP A 496 44.99 -9.96 -10.07
N LEU A 497 46.31 -10.06 -10.21
CA LEU A 497 47.07 -11.32 -10.16
C LEU A 497 47.73 -11.57 -8.79
N LYS A 498 47.55 -10.67 -7.81
CA LYS A 498 48.12 -10.81 -6.45
C LYS A 498 47.02 -11.15 -5.44
N GLU A 499 47.38 -11.92 -4.42
CA GLU A 499 46.50 -12.13 -3.26
C GLU A 499 46.32 -10.81 -2.51
N ASN A 500 45.08 -10.44 -2.21
CA ASN A 500 44.75 -9.19 -1.51
C ASN A 500 45.17 -9.30 -0.03
N TYR A 501 46.36 -8.82 0.28
CA TYR A 501 46.86 -8.76 1.65
C TYR A 501 46.04 -7.76 2.49
N THR A 502 45.79 -8.12 3.74
CA THR A 502 45.02 -7.31 4.70
C THR A 502 45.61 -7.40 6.10
N PHE A 503 45.23 -6.48 6.99
CA PHE A 503 45.41 -6.57 8.44
C PHE A 503 44.05 -6.74 9.10
N SER A 504 43.97 -7.36 10.28
CA SER A 504 42.74 -7.40 11.07
C SER A 504 42.97 -6.83 12.46
N ILE A 505 42.07 -5.98 12.94
CA ILE A 505 42.10 -5.43 14.30
C ILE A 505 40.75 -5.60 14.97
N GLN A 506 40.75 -6.16 16.17
CA GLN A 506 39.55 -6.51 16.92
C GLN A 506 39.65 -6.14 18.40
N GLY A 507 38.49 -6.05 19.05
CA GLY A 507 38.37 -5.71 20.47
C GLY A 507 38.12 -4.22 20.70
N GLU A 508 38.79 -3.63 21.68
CA GLU A 508 38.48 -2.29 22.22
C GLU A 508 39.08 -1.13 21.42
N VAL A 509 38.81 -1.12 20.12
CA VAL A 509 39.06 -0.01 19.21
C VAL A 509 37.75 0.62 18.75
N MET A 510 37.80 1.85 18.28
CA MET A 510 36.59 2.55 17.82
C MET A 510 35.95 1.82 16.65
N ASN A 511 36.75 1.45 15.64
CA ASN A 511 36.33 0.79 14.40
C ASN A 511 37.10 -0.54 14.20
N PRO A 512 36.68 -1.66 14.85
CA PRO A 512 37.27 -2.97 14.59
C PRO A 512 36.92 -3.45 13.17
N GLY A 513 37.84 -4.16 12.53
CA GLY A 513 37.62 -4.65 11.17
C GLY A 513 38.87 -5.11 10.44
N VAL A 514 38.72 -5.29 9.13
CA VAL A 514 39.79 -5.66 8.20
C VAL A 514 40.24 -4.39 7.46
N PHE A 515 41.55 -4.18 7.39
CA PHE A 515 42.17 -3.01 6.79
C PHE A 515 43.04 -3.43 5.61
N PRO A 516 43.12 -2.60 4.55
CA PRO A 516 43.98 -2.90 3.40
C PRO A 516 45.45 -2.92 3.83
N TYR A 517 46.20 -3.87 3.27
CA TYR A 517 47.65 -3.91 3.47
C TYR A 517 48.33 -2.76 2.74
N ALA A 518 49.20 -2.05 3.44
CA ALA A 518 50.18 -1.15 2.86
C ALA A 518 51.57 -1.51 3.39
N GLU A 519 52.57 -1.47 2.51
CA GLU A 519 53.96 -1.72 2.89
C GLU A 519 54.41 -0.69 3.93
N ASN A 520 55.17 -1.13 4.94
CA ASN A 520 55.65 -0.31 6.07
C ASN A 520 54.57 0.19 7.05
N THR A 521 53.36 -0.38 7.05
CA THR A 521 52.33 -0.04 8.07
C THR A 521 52.77 -0.49 9.46
N ARG A 522 52.74 0.41 10.44
CA ARG A 522 53.06 0.10 11.85
C ARG A 522 51.81 -0.24 12.65
N LEU A 523 51.97 -0.91 13.78
CA LEU A 523 50.87 -1.22 14.70
C LEU A 523 50.12 0.05 15.14
N ALA A 524 50.84 1.13 15.44
CA ALA A 524 50.25 2.41 15.82
C ALA A 524 49.44 3.05 14.68
N ASP A 525 49.91 2.94 13.43
CA ASP A 525 49.19 3.45 12.25
C ASP A 525 47.86 2.72 12.09
N LEU A 526 47.85 1.40 12.28
CA LEU A 526 46.62 0.61 12.21
C LEU A 526 45.64 0.94 13.34
N ILE A 527 46.13 1.14 14.57
CA ILE A 527 45.28 1.58 15.70
C ILE A 527 44.68 2.96 15.40
N LEU A 528 45.45 3.86 14.79
CA LEU A 528 44.96 5.17 14.36
C LEU A 528 43.90 5.05 13.25
N LEU A 529 44.13 4.21 12.23
CA LEU A 529 43.15 3.92 11.18
C LEU A 529 41.86 3.31 11.74
N ALA A 530 41.96 2.53 12.82
CA ALA A 530 40.82 2.00 13.57
C ALA A 530 40.11 3.06 14.44
N GLY A 531 40.50 4.33 14.35
CA GLY A 531 39.91 5.45 15.11
C GLY A 531 40.38 5.55 16.55
N GLY A 532 41.48 4.88 16.92
CA GLY A 532 42.01 4.85 18.28
C GLY A 532 41.34 3.82 19.19
N LEU A 533 41.75 3.86 20.46
CA LEU A 533 41.31 2.93 21.51
C LEU A 533 40.02 3.44 22.20
N ARG A 534 39.13 2.52 22.58
CA ARG A 534 37.99 2.85 23.46
C ARG A 534 38.47 3.10 24.89
N ASP A 535 37.72 3.86 25.68
CA ASP A 535 38.06 4.14 27.09
C ASP A 535 38.23 2.89 27.96
N LYS A 536 37.52 1.81 27.62
CA LYS A 536 37.60 0.53 28.33
C LYS A 536 38.72 -0.38 27.82
N ALA A 537 39.54 0.05 26.87
CA ALA A 537 40.64 -0.75 26.34
C ALA A 537 41.74 -0.98 27.38
N SER A 538 42.30 -2.19 27.38
CA SER A 538 43.45 -2.55 28.20
C SER A 538 44.73 -2.02 27.55
N LEU A 539 45.28 -0.97 28.15
CA LEU A 539 46.55 -0.37 27.73
C LEU A 539 47.77 -1.26 28.01
N SER A 540 47.65 -2.25 28.91
CA SER A 540 48.77 -3.08 29.34
C SER A 540 49.06 -4.29 28.44
N ARG A 541 48.13 -4.70 27.57
CA ARG A 541 48.22 -5.97 26.84
C ARG A 541 47.51 -5.94 25.49
N ILE A 542 48.23 -5.50 24.46
CA ILE A 542 47.84 -5.61 23.05
C ILE A 542 48.58 -6.79 22.44
N GLU A 543 47.86 -7.65 21.75
CA GLU A 543 48.40 -8.87 21.14
C GLU A 543 48.37 -8.76 19.62
N VAL A 544 49.49 -9.04 18.97
CA VAL A 544 49.58 -9.23 17.52
C VAL A 544 49.92 -10.68 17.24
N SER A 545 49.04 -11.36 16.52
CA SER A 545 49.20 -12.74 16.07
C SER A 545 49.63 -12.75 14.61
N ARG A 546 50.79 -13.33 14.33
CA ARG A 546 51.36 -13.47 12.99
C ARG A 546 51.37 -14.93 12.58
N ARG A 547 50.77 -15.26 11.44
CA ARG A 547 50.79 -16.63 10.88
C ARG A 547 52.20 -17.01 10.39
N LEU A 548 52.66 -18.22 10.67
CA LEU A 548 53.94 -18.73 10.15
C LEU A 548 53.72 -19.40 8.78
N LYS A 549 54.49 -18.99 7.77
CA LYS A 549 54.35 -19.47 6.37
C LYS A 549 54.94 -20.86 6.12
N SER A 550 55.83 -21.33 7.00
CA SER A 550 56.43 -22.65 6.95
C SER A 550 56.43 -23.24 8.36
N VAL A 551 55.73 -24.34 8.53
CA VAL A 551 55.66 -25.09 9.78
C VAL A 551 56.11 -26.50 9.46
N ASP A 552 57.07 -27.03 10.21
CA ASP A 552 57.47 -28.44 10.08
C ASP A 552 56.27 -29.31 10.43
N SER A 553 55.60 -29.82 9.39
CA SER A 553 54.28 -30.43 9.44
C SER A 553 54.28 -31.78 10.18
N LEU A 554 55.45 -32.26 10.60
CA LEU A 554 55.66 -33.53 11.29
C LEU A 554 55.92 -33.40 12.80
N SER A 555 56.02 -32.17 13.34
CA SER A 555 56.24 -31.95 14.77
C SER A 555 54.92 -31.77 15.55
N LYS A 556 54.77 -32.45 16.69
CA LYS A 556 53.61 -32.28 17.60
C LYS A 556 53.60 -30.94 18.35
N GLU A 557 54.70 -30.19 18.28
CA GLU A 557 54.90 -28.87 18.91
C GLU A 557 54.90 -27.72 17.89
N ALA A 558 54.41 -27.98 16.66
CA ALA A 558 54.28 -27.00 15.59
C ALA A 558 53.45 -25.77 16.01
N THR A 559 54.13 -24.69 16.39
CA THR A 559 53.49 -23.38 16.57
C THR A 559 52.96 -22.90 15.22
N THR A 560 51.66 -22.59 15.16
CA THR A 560 50.98 -22.11 13.95
C THR A 560 51.03 -20.58 13.80
N ALA A 561 51.31 -19.86 14.89
CA ALA A 561 51.41 -18.41 14.92
C ALA A 561 52.49 -17.93 15.91
N GLN A 562 53.11 -16.80 15.59
CA GLN A 562 54.00 -16.05 16.47
C GLN A 562 53.19 -14.94 17.14
N LEU A 563 53.28 -14.85 18.47
CA LEU A 563 52.56 -13.85 19.27
C LEU A 563 53.50 -12.74 19.74
N PHE A 564 53.14 -11.49 19.46
CA PHE A 564 53.82 -10.30 19.97
C PHE A 564 52.92 -9.58 20.96
N GLN A 565 53.48 -9.15 22.09
CA GLN A 565 52.74 -8.45 23.14
C GLN A 565 53.31 -7.06 23.36
N PHE A 566 52.42 -6.07 23.48
CA PHE A 566 52.77 -4.67 23.63
C PHE A 566 51.96 -4.02 24.77
N SER A 567 52.56 -3.02 25.41
CA SER A 567 51.87 -2.09 26.31
C SER A 567 51.91 -0.70 25.67
N LEU A 568 50.79 0.02 25.70
CA LEU A 568 50.63 1.36 25.13
C LEU A 568 50.21 2.34 26.21
N ASN A 569 50.42 3.63 25.98
CA ASN A 569 49.74 4.70 26.71
C ASN A 569 48.50 5.19 25.94
N LYS A 570 47.55 5.82 26.63
CA LYS A 570 46.27 6.26 26.06
C LYS A 570 46.43 7.25 24.91
N ASP A 571 47.47 8.08 24.99
CA ASP A 571 47.71 9.19 24.06
C ASP A 571 48.56 8.78 22.84
N LEU A 572 48.96 7.50 22.74
CA LEU A 572 49.83 6.98 21.68
C LEU A 572 51.19 7.74 21.58
N THR A 573 51.60 8.44 22.64
CA THR A 573 52.80 9.28 22.69
C THR A 573 54.04 8.54 23.18
N ASP A 574 53.86 7.48 23.97
CA ASP A 574 54.90 6.54 24.39
C ASP A 574 54.43 5.14 24.00
N LEU A 575 54.88 4.72 22.82
CA LEU A 575 54.47 3.47 22.20
C LEU A 575 55.46 2.33 22.53
N GLY A 576 56.50 2.58 23.34
CA GLY A 576 57.56 1.60 23.60
C GLY A 576 58.03 0.89 22.32
N GLY A 577 58.03 -0.45 22.32
CA GLY A 577 58.34 -1.28 21.15
C GLY A 577 57.24 -1.38 20.08
N ALA A 578 56.01 -0.94 20.37
CA ALA A 578 54.86 -1.00 19.46
C ALA A 578 54.91 0.07 18.35
N GLY A 579 55.51 1.23 18.64
CA GLY A 579 55.58 2.35 17.69
C GLY A 579 56.48 2.11 16.49
N ASN A 580 57.38 1.12 16.58
CA ASN A 580 58.27 0.72 15.50
C ASN A 580 57.96 -0.70 14.97
N PHE A 581 56.90 -1.34 15.45
CA PHE A 581 56.53 -2.68 15.00
C PHE A 581 55.83 -2.62 13.64
N ILE A 582 56.52 -3.11 12.61
CA ILE A 582 56.00 -3.19 11.25
C ILE A 582 55.13 -4.45 11.11
N LEU A 583 53.89 -4.25 10.65
CA LEU A 583 52.93 -5.31 10.42
C LEU A 583 53.25 -6.04 9.11
N GLU A 584 53.00 -7.35 9.09
CA GLU A 584 53.08 -8.20 7.91
C GLU A 584 51.68 -8.55 7.38
N PRO A 585 51.57 -8.97 6.10
CA PRO A 585 50.31 -9.45 5.55
C PRO A 585 49.63 -10.47 6.47
N PHE A 586 48.35 -10.21 6.76
CA PHE A 586 47.47 -11.05 7.58
C PHE A 586 47.76 -11.08 9.08
N ASP A 587 48.52 -10.12 9.61
CA ASP A 587 48.63 -9.92 11.06
C ASP A 587 47.25 -9.61 11.68
N GLU A 588 46.97 -10.23 12.82
CA GLU A 588 45.73 -10.06 13.60
C GLU A 588 46.03 -9.39 14.95
N ILE A 589 45.46 -8.21 15.17
CA ILE A 589 45.65 -7.37 16.34
C ILE A 589 44.43 -7.51 17.26
N SER A 590 44.64 -7.91 18.51
CA SER A 590 43.61 -8.07 19.52
C SER A 590 43.83 -7.13 20.71
N ILE A 591 42.83 -6.29 20.99
CA ILE A 591 42.85 -5.32 22.10
C ILE A 591 41.74 -5.69 23.10
N ARG A 592 42.11 -6.18 24.28
CA ARG A 592 41.15 -6.65 25.29
C ARG A 592 40.60 -5.50 26.15
N PRO A 593 39.43 -5.65 26.81
CA PRO A 593 38.97 -4.69 27.81
C PRO A 593 39.81 -4.72 29.09
N ALA A 594 39.93 -3.56 29.73
CA ALA A 594 40.64 -3.38 30.98
C ALA A 594 40.00 -4.21 32.10
N PRO A 595 40.79 -5.04 32.82
CA PRO A 595 40.27 -5.82 33.93
C PRO A 595 39.62 -4.93 35.00
N GLY A 596 38.35 -5.17 35.31
CA GLY A 596 37.61 -4.43 36.33
C GLY A 596 36.81 -3.23 35.85
N TYR A 597 36.91 -2.83 34.57
CA TYR A 597 36.05 -1.78 34.01
C TYR A 597 34.57 -2.22 34.05
N GLN A 598 33.72 -1.37 34.60
CA GLN A 598 32.26 -1.55 34.57
C GLN A 598 31.59 -0.22 34.28
N GLU A 599 30.57 -0.26 33.42
CA GLU A 599 29.71 0.89 33.16
C GLU A 599 28.88 1.23 34.41
N GLN A 600 28.57 2.51 34.58
CA GLN A 600 27.72 3.00 35.65
C GLN A 600 26.30 2.42 35.51
N LYS A 601 25.81 1.79 36.58
CA LYS A 601 24.48 1.17 36.65
C LYS A 601 23.54 2.01 37.49
N ASN A 602 22.25 2.05 37.15
CA ASN A 602 21.26 2.88 37.82
C ASN A 602 20.00 2.11 38.22
N VAL A 603 19.35 2.56 39.29
CA VAL A 603 18.01 2.12 39.71
C VAL A 603 17.06 3.30 39.87
N LYS A 604 15.76 3.05 39.79
CA LYS A 604 14.73 4.09 39.93
C LYS A 604 13.87 3.84 41.17
N LEU A 605 13.61 4.91 41.93
CA LEU A 605 12.65 4.90 43.03
C LEU A 605 11.41 5.70 42.63
N GLU A 606 10.23 5.13 42.81
CA GLU A 606 8.94 5.72 42.47
C GLU A 606 7.93 5.62 43.63
N GLY A 607 7.03 6.61 43.69
CA GLY A 607 5.92 6.64 44.64
C GLY A 607 6.24 7.38 45.94
N GLU A 608 5.71 6.89 47.06
CA GLU A 608 5.71 7.56 48.37
C GLU A 608 7.05 7.39 49.10
N ILE A 609 8.03 8.18 48.68
CA ILE A 609 9.39 8.24 49.22
C ILE A 609 9.86 9.69 49.26
N LEU A 610 10.77 10.06 50.16
CA LEU A 610 11.11 11.48 50.37
C LEU A 610 11.74 12.12 49.12
N TYR A 611 12.65 11.41 48.45
CA TYR A 611 13.27 11.84 47.20
C TYR A 611 13.14 10.74 46.12
N PRO A 612 12.06 10.75 45.30
CA PRO A 612 11.95 9.83 44.16
C PRO A 612 12.91 10.25 43.03
N GLY A 613 13.41 9.29 42.26
CA GLY A 613 14.35 9.58 41.17
C GLY A 613 15.28 8.42 40.79
N LEU A 614 16.29 8.74 39.98
CA LEU A 614 17.34 7.80 39.57
C LEU A 614 18.51 7.84 40.56
N TYR A 615 18.98 6.67 40.95
CA TYR A 615 20.09 6.48 41.86
C TYR A 615 21.13 5.57 41.21
N ALA A 616 22.37 6.07 41.10
CA ALA A 616 23.48 5.25 40.66
C ALA A 616 23.85 4.21 41.71
N LEU A 617 24.08 2.97 41.27
CA LEU A 617 24.62 1.91 42.09
C LEU A 617 26.12 2.17 42.27
N VAL A 618 26.50 2.52 43.50
CA VAL A 618 27.88 2.84 43.90
C VAL A 618 28.70 1.57 44.07
N THR A 619 28.06 0.46 44.47
CA THR A 619 28.73 -0.83 44.72
C THR A 619 27.97 -1.98 44.07
N LYS A 620 28.69 -3.07 43.74
CA LYS A 620 28.07 -4.29 43.16
C LYS A 620 27.11 -5.00 44.11
N ASN A 621 27.20 -4.72 45.40
CA ASN A 621 26.44 -5.37 46.47
C ASN A 621 25.37 -4.44 47.09
N GLU A 622 25.03 -3.34 46.43
CA GLU A 622 24.03 -2.39 46.91
C GLU A 622 22.63 -3.01 46.90
N ARG A 623 21.89 -2.82 47.99
CA ARG A 623 20.57 -3.44 48.24
C ARG A 623 19.45 -2.41 48.29
N ILE A 624 18.21 -2.90 48.33
CA ILE A 624 17.00 -2.08 48.46
C ILE A 624 17.13 -1.13 49.65
N SER A 625 17.54 -1.61 50.83
CA SER A 625 17.66 -0.76 52.02
C SER A 625 18.64 0.41 51.85
N ASP A 626 19.74 0.20 51.12
CA ASP A 626 20.80 1.20 50.95
C ASP A 626 20.30 2.38 50.11
N VAL A 627 19.59 2.08 49.04
CA VAL A 627 19.01 3.09 48.15
C VAL A 627 17.83 3.80 48.82
N ILE A 628 16.97 3.08 49.55
CA ILE A 628 15.88 3.71 50.33
C ILE A 628 16.45 4.65 51.41
N LYS A 629 17.54 4.29 52.09
CA LYS A 629 18.21 5.18 53.06
C LYS A 629 18.74 6.44 52.38
N ARG A 630 19.39 6.31 51.22
CA ARG A 630 19.91 7.42 50.41
C ARG A 630 18.80 8.34 49.88
N SER A 631 17.61 7.81 49.65
CA SER A 631 16.45 8.59 49.24
C SER A 631 15.75 9.35 50.37
N GLY A 632 16.32 9.35 51.58
CA GLY A 632 15.75 10.04 52.74
C GLY A 632 14.65 9.25 53.45
N GLY A 633 14.43 7.99 53.09
CA GLY A 633 13.42 7.12 53.68
C GLY A 633 12.01 7.30 53.09
N LEU A 634 11.05 6.60 53.69
CA LEU A 634 9.66 6.59 53.23
C LEU A 634 8.91 7.88 53.62
N SER A 635 7.95 8.32 52.79
CA SER A 635 7.07 9.43 53.16
C SER A 635 6.06 9.02 54.26
N PRO A 636 5.43 9.95 55.01
CA PRO A 636 4.43 9.62 56.02
C PRO A 636 3.18 8.89 55.48
N LEU A 637 2.90 9.02 54.18
CA LEU A 637 1.74 8.39 53.52
C LEU A 637 2.11 7.06 52.84
N ALA A 638 3.36 6.62 52.96
CA ALA A 638 3.86 5.44 52.27
C ALA A 638 3.24 4.14 52.78
N TYR A 639 2.75 3.32 51.85
CA TYR A 639 2.34 1.94 52.15
C TYR A 639 3.48 0.97 51.91
N SER A 640 4.35 0.85 52.92
CA SER A 640 5.54 0.01 52.89
C SER A 640 5.24 -1.49 52.64
N GLU A 641 4.07 -1.99 53.08
CA GLU A 641 3.64 -3.37 52.81
C GLU A 641 3.20 -3.60 51.36
N GLY A 642 2.89 -2.53 50.60
CA GLY A 642 2.47 -2.58 49.20
C GLY A 642 3.62 -2.39 48.20
N ALA A 643 4.85 -2.26 48.67
CA ALA A 643 5.98 -1.97 47.80
C ALA A 643 6.34 -3.14 46.87
N VAL A 644 6.76 -2.80 45.65
CA VAL A 644 7.14 -3.77 44.61
C VAL A 644 8.49 -3.40 44.00
N LEU A 645 9.25 -4.41 43.60
CA LEU A 645 10.44 -4.30 42.78
C LEU A 645 10.10 -4.79 41.38
N ILE A 646 10.30 -3.94 40.38
CA ILE A 646 10.13 -4.27 38.97
C ILE A 646 11.52 -4.46 38.38
N ARG A 647 11.83 -5.69 37.99
CA ARG A 647 13.12 -6.07 37.40
C ARG A 647 12.94 -6.47 35.95
N ARG A 648 13.70 -5.87 35.04
CA ARG A 648 13.73 -6.30 33.63
C ARG A 648 14.67 -7.49 33.49
N LYS A 649 14.15 -8.65 33.08
CA LYS A 649 14.98 -9.83 32.85
C LYS A 649 15.84 -9.61 31.60
N LYS A 650 17.16 -9.50 31.75
CA LYS A 650 18.10 -9.40 30.63
C LYS A 650 18.42 -10.83 30.15
N LEU A 651 17.70 -11.30 29.14
CA LEU A 651 17.97 -12.62 28.55
C LEU A 651 19.32 -12.58 27.81
N THR A 652 20.24 -13.47 28.18
CA THR A 652 21.45 -13.72 27.40
C THR A 652 21.10 -14.51 26.12
N GLY A 653 21.98 -14.51 25.11
CA GLY A 653 21.70 -15.19 23.82
C GLY A 653 21.35 -16.67 23.96
N THR A 654 21.93 -17.35 24.96
CA THR A 654 21.63 -18.76 25.30
C THR A 654 20.27 -18.93 25.96
N ASP A 655 19.88 -18.01 26.85
CA ASP A 655 18.59 -18.07 27.55
C ASP A 655 17.42 -17.81 26.59
N ARG A 656 17.62 -16.94 25.59
CA ARG A 656 16.64 -16.71 24.52
C ARG A 656 16.36 -18.00 23.74
N LEU A 657 17.42 -18.67 23.32
CA LEU A 657 17.35 -19.86 22.48
C LEU A 657 16.68 -21.04 23.21
N LEU A 658 17.03 -21.25 24.49
CA LEU A 658 16.42 -22.30 25.31
C LEU A 658 14.92 -22.05 25.53
N GLN A 659 14.53 -20.78 25.66
CA GLN A 659 13.15 -20.41 25.93
C GLN A 659 12.28 -20.45 24.67
N GLU A 660 12.82 -20.09 23.51
CA GLU A 660 12.20 -20.30 22.19
C GLU A 660 11.92 -21.79 21.96
N GLN A 661 12.89 -22.66 22.23
CA GLN A 661 12.71 -24.11 22.12
C GLN A 661 11.61 -24.65 23.04
N LYS A 662 11.51 -24.11 24.26
CA LYS A 662 10.45 -24.49 25.21
C LYS A 662 9.06 -24.03 24.74
N LEU A 663 8.99 -22.87 24.08
CA LEU A 663 7.75 -22.35 23.50
C LEU A 663 7.31 -23.16 22.28
N GLU A 664 8.24 -23.51 21.39
CA GLU A 664 7.97 -24.39 20.25
C GLU A 664 7.47 -25.76 20.69
N ALA A 665 8.01 -26.31 21.79
CA ALA A 665 7.54 -27.56 22.37
C ALA A 665 6.10 -27.46 22.90
N LEU A 666 5.72 -26.32 23.49
CA LEU A 666 4.37 -26.06 23.98
C LEU A 666 3.36 -25.79 22.84
N GLU A 667 3.79 -25.08 21.79
CA GLU A 667 2.99 -24.85 20.57
C GLU A 667 2.67 -26.18 19.87
N LYS A 668 3.63 -27.11 19.78
CA LYS A 668 3.42 -28.45 19.19
C LYS A 668 2.42 -29.31 19.96
N GLN A 669 2.17 -29.01 21.23
CA GLN A 669 1.25 -29.78 22.08
C GLN A 669 -0.19 -29.22 22.04
N SER A 670 -0.40 -28.01 21.53
CA SER A 670 -1.70 -27.32 21.52
C SER A 670 -2.22 -27.20 20.09
N ARG A 671 -3.10 -28.11 19.65
CA ARG A 671 -3.59 -28.18 18.26
C ARG A 671 -4.46 -26.99 17.80
N ASP A 672 -4.90 -26.10 18.69
CA ASP A 672 -6.05 -25.22 18.41
C ASP A 672 -5.90 -23.73 18.77
N SER A 673 -4.71 -23.14 18.74
CA SER A 673 -4.60 -21.70 19.06
C SER A 673 -3.46 -20.93 18.39
N VAL A 674 -3.54 -20.76 17.07
CA VAL A 674 -2.68 -19.82 16.31
C VAL A 674 -2.92 -18.35 16.73
N LYS A 675 -4.08 -18.04 17.32
CA LYS A 675 -4.36 -16.70 17.89
C LYS A 675 -3.69 -16.46 19.25
N SER A 676 -3.46 -17.51 20.05
CA SER A 676 -2.84 -17.37 21.36
C SER A 676 -1.32 -17.26 21.28
N SER A 677 -0.68 -17.88 20.27
CA SER A 677 0.77 -17.82 20.09
C SER A 677 1.27 -16.41 19.74
N LYS A 678 0.50 -15.61 19.00
CA LYS A 678 0.88 -14.24 18.63
C LYS A 678 0.81 -13.27 19.82
N VAL A 679 -0.21 -13.42 20.68
CA VAL A 679 -0.34 -12.64 21.92
C VAL A 679 0.74 -13.02 22.94
N ILE A 680 1.05 -14.33 23.07
CA ILE A 680 2.13 -14.80 23.95
C ILE A 680 3.50 -14.27 23.48
N ARG A 681 3.75 -14.23 22.16
CA ARG A 681 4.99 -13.67 21.59
C ARG A 681 5.13 -12.15 21.83
N GLU A 682 4.04 -11.40 21.80
CA GLU A 682 4.05 -9.95 22.06
C GLU A 682 4.22 -9.62 23.55
N GLU A 683 3.61 -10.37 24.48
CA GLU A 683 3.85 -10.20 25.94
C GLU A 683 5.26 -10.61 26.38
N LEU A 684 5.95 -11.45 25.61
CA LEU A 684 7.32 -11.91 25.90
C LEU A 684 8.41 -10.86 25.60
N HIS A 685 8.10 -9.77 24.90
CA HIS A 685 9.08 -8.74 24.56
C HIS A 685 9.39 -7.75 25.70
N ASP A 686 8.48 -7.58 26.67
CA ASP A 686 8.69 -6.77 27.87
C ASP A 686 8.56 -7.63 29.14
N GLN A 687 9.54 -8.53 29.36
CA GLN A 687 9.63 -9.35 30.58
C GLN A 687 10.07 -8.52 31.79
N THR A 688 9.20 -7.61 32.22
CA THR A 688 9.28 -7.00 33.54
C THR A 688 8.72 -8.00 34.55
N THR A 689 9.56 -8.45 35.47
CA THR A 689 9.13 -9.29 36.59
C THR A 689 8.77 -8.40 37.75
N LEU A 690 7.52 -8.49 38.21
CA LEU A 690 7.05 -7.81 39.42
C LEU A 690 7.30 -8.71 40.62
N LEU A 691 8.15 -8.25 41.53
CA LEU A 691 8.50 -8.92 42.77
C LEU A 691 7.88 -8.15 43.94
N GLY A 692 6.93 -8.77 44.63
CA GLY A 692 6.41 -8.20 45.88
C GLY A 692 7.48 -8.19 46.96
N ILE A 693 7.81 -7.01 47.47
CA ILE A 693 8.80 -6.85 48.55
C ILE A 693 8.10 -6.52 49.86
N ASN A 694 8.77 -6.78 50.98
CA ASN A 694 8.27 -6.44 52.31
C ASN A 694 9.21 -5.40 52.93
N LEU A 695 8.97 -4.12 52.62
CA LEU A 695 9.83 -3.04 53.11
C LEU A 695 9.90 -2.96 54.64
N PRO A 696 8.84 -3.21 55.43
CA PRO A 696 8.97 -3.24 56.89
C PRO A 696 10.02 -4.24 57.38
N LYS A 697 10.08 -5.43 56.79
CA LYS A 697 11.09 -6.44 57.12
C LYS A 697 12.48 -6.08 56.62
N ILE A 698 12.57 -5.45 55.45
CA ILE A 698 13.84 -5.00 54.85
C ILE A 698 14.46 -3.88 55.68
N LEU A 699 13.68 -2.85 56.01
CA LEU A 699 14.15 -1.68 56.76
C LEU A 699 14.38 -1.98 58.24
N GLY A 700 13.60 -2.91 58.82
CA GLY A 700 13.80 -3.38 60.19
C GLY A 700 14.99 -4.31 60.36
N ASN A 701 15.43 -5.00 59.30
CA ASN A 701 16.63 -5.85 59.31
C ASN A 701 17.36 -5.79 57.94
N PRO A 702 18.13 -4.70 57.69
CA PRO A 702 18.92 -4.54 56.46
C PRO A 702 19.88 -5.71 56.24
N GLY A 703 20.06 -6.14 54.98
CA GLY A 703 20.89 -7.30 54.62
C GLY A 703 20.24 -8.67 54.85
N SER A 704 19.00 -8.72 55.35
CA SER A 704 18.26 -9.98 55.49
C SER A 704 17.95 -10.63 54.13
N LYS A 705 17.48 -11.89 54.14
CA LYS A 705 17.03 -12.59 52.92
C LYS A 705 15.91 -11.88 52.14
N TYR A 706 15.25 -10.89 52.75
CA TYR A 706 14.20 -10.09 52.11
C TYR A 706 14.76 -8.86 51.39
N ASP A 707 15.98 -8.44 51.73
CA ASP A 707 16.64 -7.24 51.21
C ASP A 707 17.48 -7.59 49.98
N LEU A 708 16.85 -7.49 48.81
CA LEU A 708 17.43 -7.98 47.55
C LEU A 708 18.56 -7.08 47.06
N LEU A 709 19.55 -7.70 46.40
CA LEU A 709 20.56 -6.99 45.62
C LEU A 709 19.92 -6.31 44.42
N LEU A 710 20.33 -5.09 44.14
CA LEU A 710 19.82 -4.30 43.04
C LEU A 710 20.59 -4.56 41.75
N GLU A 711 19.85 -4.59 40.65
CA GLU A 711 20.36 -4.75 39.30
C GLU A 711 20.14 -3.47 38.48
N ASP A 712 20.91 -3.32 37.41
CA ASP A 712 20.77 -2.18 36.51
C ASP A 712 19.36 -2.15 35.88
N GLY A 713 18.69 -1.01 35.98
CA GLY A 713 17.34 -0.79 35.50
C GLY A 713 16.23 -1.27 36.45
N ASP A 714 16.54 -1.72 37.66
CA ASP A 714 15.51 -2.02 38.67
C ASP A 714 14.69 -0.78 39.03
N VAL A 715 13.37 -0.98 39.21
CA VAL A 715 12.45 0.06 39.68
C VAL A 715 11.78 -0.39 40.98
N ILE A 716 12.00 0.35 42.06
CA ILE A 716 11.28 0.13 43.32
C ILE A 716 10.11 1.11 43.37
N LYS A 717 8.89 0.59 43.47
CA LYS A 717 7.67 1.38 43.52
C LYS A 717 6.96 1.21 44.86
N ILE A 718 6.69 2.31 45.54
CA ILE A 718 6.06 2.35 46.86
C ILE A 718 4.72 3.08 46.74
N PRO A 719 3.57 2.39 46.85
CA PRO A 719 2.28 3.04 46.74
C PRO A 719 1.94 3.86 48.01
N THR A 720 0.93 4.72 47.90
CA THR A 720 0.33 5.40 49.05
C THR A 720 -0.58 4.48 49.87
N HIS A 721 -0.83 4.82 51.13
CA HIS A 721 -1.67 4.04 52.04
C HIS A 721 -3.11 3.97 51.56
N LEU A 722 -3.46 2.84 50.94
CA LEU A 722 -4.81 2.54 50.49
C LEU A 722 -5.72 2.31 51.71
N GLN A 723 -6.99 2.74 51.60
CA GLN A 723 -8.00 2.61 52.67
C GLN A 723 -9.19 1.73 52.24
N THR A 724 -9.04 1.01 51.13
CA THR A 724 -10.11 0.23 50.48
C THR A 724 -9.64 -1.20 50.19
N VAL A 725 -10.61 -2.08 49.98
CA VAL A 725 -10.47 -3.48 49.55
C VAL A 725 -11.34 -3.64 48.31
N ASP A 726 -10.79 -4.18 47.24
CA ASP A 726 -11.51 -4.39 45.99
C ASP A 726 -12.09 -5.81 45.95
N VAL A 727 -13.37 -5.97 45.68
CA VAL A 727 -14.02 -7.29 45.61
C VAL A 727 -14.49 -7.55 44.19
N LYS A 728 -13.92 -8.57 43.54
CA LYS A 728 -14.07 -8.89 42.12
C LYS A 728 -14.38 -10.36 41.87
N GLY A 729 -14.90 -10.65 40.67
CA GLY A 729 -15.23 -11.99 40.19
C GLY A 729 -16.69 -12.39 40.49
N GLU A 730 -16.92 -13.66 40.80
CA GLU A 730 -18.23 -14.27 41.03
C GLU A 730 -18.86 -13.92 42.39
N VAL A 731 -19.09 -12.64 42.60
CA VAL A 731 -19.91 -12.06 43.67
C VAL A 731 -21.17 -11.44 43.08
N LEU A 732 -22.18 -11.11 43.89
CA LEU A 732 -23.40 -10.48 43.35
C LEU A 732 -23.13 -9.10 42.76
N PHE A 733 -22.31 -8.29 43.44
CA PHE A 733 -21.93 -6.95 42.99
C PHE A 733 -20.44 -6.69 43.23
N PRO A 734 -19.59 -6.70 42.19
CA PRO A 734 -18.19 -6.28 42.32
C PRO A 734 -18.10 -4.83 42.78
N VAL A 735 -17.35 -4.55 43.85
CA VAL A 735 -17.35 -3.24 44.52
C VAL A 735 -16.06 -2.99 45.32
N LEU A 736 -15.65 -1.73 45.41
CA LEU A 736 -14.62 -1.24 46.33
C LEU A 736 -15.23 -0.92 47.70
N ILE A 737 -14.75 -1.58 48.75
CA ILE A 737 -15.26 -1.44 50.11
C ILE A 737 -14.20 -0.79 50.98
N ARG A 738 -14.58 0.15 51.86
CA ARG A 738 -13.66 0.71 52.87
C ARG A 738 -13.09 -0.42 53.73
N TYR A 739 -11.77 -0.41 53.91
CA TYR A 739 -11.11 -1.34 54.80
C TYR A 739 -11.43 -1.00 56.25
N ASP A 740 -11.95 -1.98 56.99
CA ASP A 740 -12.18 -1.90 58.43
C ASP A 740 -11.39 -2.98 59.15
N LYS A 741 -10.58 -2.56 60.14
CA LYS A 741 -9.78 -3.46 60.96
C LYS A 741 -10.72 -4.40 61.75
N GLY A 742 -10.58 -5.70 61.52
CA GLY A 742 -11.40 -6.74 62.17
C GLY A 742 -12.42 -7.41 61.25
N ARG A 743 -12.71 -6.84 60.06
CA ARG A 743 -13.51 -7.52 59.04
C ARG A 743 -12.68 -8.62 58.37
N GLY A 744 -13.24 -9.83 58.32
CA GLY A 744 -12.67 -10.97 57.62
C GLY A 744 -13.11 -11.04 56.15
N PHE A 745 -12.50 -11.94 55.38
CA PHE A 745 -12.82 -12.17 53.97
C PHE A 745 -14.33 -12.26 53.68
N LYS A 746 -15.08 -13.00 54.51
CA LYS A 746 -16.52 -13.20 54.33
C LYS A 746 -17.32 -11.91 54.50
N ASP A 747 -16.90 -11.01 55.38
CA ASP A 747 -17.59 -9.74 55.63
C ASP A 747 -17.53 -8.84 54.39
N TYR A 748 -16.40 -8.85 53.68
CA TYR A 748 -16.24 -8.14 52.40
C TYR A 748 -17.05 -8.81 51.28
N ILE A 749 -17.09 -10.14 51.23
CA ILE A 749 -17.97 -10.84 50.28
C ILE A 749 -19.44 -10.54 50.55
N LEU A 750 -19.87 -10.48 51.81
CA LEU A 750 -21.24 -10.09 52.19
C LEU A 750 -21.51 -8.63 51.81
N GLY A 751 -20.54 -7.73 51.98
CA GLY A 751 -20.62 -6.35 51.52
C GLY A 751 -20.79 -6.21 50.00
N ALA A 752 -20.32 -7.21 49.23
CA ALA A 752 -20.55 -7.35 47.79
C ALA A 752 -21.86 -8.09 47.44
N GLY A 753 -22.78 -8.23 48.40
CA GLY A 753 -24.05 -8.96 48.26
C GLY A 753 -23.94 -10.48 48.43
N GLY A 754 -22.74 -11.02 48.68
CA GLY A 754 -22.49 -12.44 48.79
C GLY A 754 -21.93 -13.05 47.51
N PHE A 755 -21.67 -14.36 47.56
CA PHE A 755 -21.20 -15.13 46.39
C PHE A 755 -22.32 -15.34 45.36
N SER A 756 -21.98 -15.28 44.07
CA SER A 756 -22.90 -15.67 42.99
C SER A 756 -23.19 -17.19 43.02
N ALA A 757 -24.24 -17.63 42.30
CA ALA A 757 -24.57 -19.05 42.17
C ALA A 757 -23.45 -19.87 41.49
N LYS A 758 -22.65 -19.23 40.63
CA LYS A 758 -21.55 -19.84 39.88
C LYS A 758 -20.20 -19.72 40.60
N ALA A 759 -20.15 -19.16 41.80
CA ALA A 759 -18.91 -18.95 42.53
C ALA A 759 -18.20 -20.26 42.94
N LEU A 760 -16.90 -20.33 42.64
CA LEU A 760 -15.98 -21.35 43.12
C LEU A 760 -15.34 -20.90 44.46
N LYS A 761 -16.16 -20.95 45.52
CA LYS A 761 -15.86 -20.43 46.86
C LYS A 761 -14.59 -21.01 47.51
N ASN A 762 -14.16 -22.20 47.12
CA ASN A 762 -12.98 -22.89 47.65
C ASN A 762 -11.67 -22.51 46.93
N LYS A 763 -11.75 -21.77 45.82
CA LYS A 763 -10.57 -21.29 45.07
C LYS A 763 -10.50 -19.77 45.06
N SER A 764 -11.33 -19.09 45.85
CA SER A 764 -11.21 -17.65 46.05
C SER A 764 -9.87 -17.30 46.69
N TYR A 765 -9.27 -16.20 46.27
CA TYR A 765 -7.96 -15.76 46.73
C TYR A 765 -7.92 -14.25 46.91
N VAL A 766 -6.88 -13.80 47.60
CA VAL A 766 -6.61 -12.39 47.87
C VAL A 766 -5.26 -12.04 47.24
N VAL A 767 -5.23 -10.99 46.43
CA VAL A 767 -4.01 -10.36 45.93
C VAL A 767 -3.74 -9.14 46.80
N TYR A 768 -2.60 -9.09 47.48
CA TYR A 768 -2.21 -7.93 48.29
C TYR A 768 -1.58 -6.84 47.42
N ALA A 769 -1.49 -5.61 47.94
CA ALA A 769 -0.98 -4.46 47.18
C ALA A 769 0.44 -4.65 46.61
N ASN A 770 1.28 -5.49 47.23
CA ASN A 770 2.60 -5.85 46.71
C ASN A 770 2.55 -6.97 45.64
N GLY A 771 1.37 -7.36 45.16
CA GLY A 771 1.18 -8.42 44.17
C GLY A 771 1.24 -9.85 44.72
N SER A 772 1.52 -10.06 46.01
CA SER A 772 1.52 -11.39 46.59
C SER A 772 0.11 -11.98 46.71
N VAL A 773 -0.04 -13.30 46.51
CA VAL A 773 -1.35 -13.96 46.46
C VAL A 773 -1.50 -14.95 47.63
N SER A 774 -2.65 -14.91 48.31
CA SER A 774 -3.05 -15.90 49.32
C SER A 774 -4.38 -16.53 48.94
N SER A 775 -4.41 -17.86 48.82
CA SER A 775 -5.62 -18.61 48.45
C SER A 775 -6.36 -19.17 49.67
N THR A 776 -7.68 -19.31 49.53
CA THR A 776 -8.52 -20.02 50.51
C THR A 776 -8.05 -21.47 50.64
N ARG A 777 -7.85 -21.93 51.88
CA ARG A 777 -7.46 -23.31 52.18
C ARG A 777 -8.66 -24.08 52.72
N ASN A 778 -8.81 -25.33 52.28
CA ASN A 778 -9.85 -26.22 52.77
C ASN A 778 -9.24 -27.36 53.59
N PHE A 779 -9.82 -27.62 54.76
CA PHE A 779 -9.51 -28.82 55.55
C PHE A 779 -10.83 -29.46 56.02
N LEU A 780 -11.08 -30.70 55.59
CA LEU A 780 -12.39 -31.36 55.67
C LEU A 780 -13.55 -30.42 55.27
N PHE A 781 -14.42 -30.08 56.22
CA PHE A 781 -15.62 -29.26 56.03
C PHE A 781 -15.37 -27.77 56.37
N PHE A 782 -14.21 -27.42 56.93
CA PHE A 782 -13.87 -26.07 57.34
C PHE A 782 -13.04 -25.36 56.24
N ARG A 783 -13.44 -24.13 55.92
CA ARG A 783 -12.73 -23.26 54.98
C ARG A 783 -12.01 -22.16 55.75
N SER A 784 -10.71 -22.06 55.56
CA SER A 784 -9.87 -21.00 56.12
C SER A 784 -9.60 -19.97 55.03
N TYR A 785 -10.17 -18.78 55.20
CA TYR A 785 -10.02 -17.67 54.26
C TYR A 785 -8.81 -16.81 54.62
N PRO A 786 -8.13 -16.20 53.64
CA PRO A 786 -7.02 -15.30 53.89
C PRO A 786 -7.42 -14.06 54.69
N SER A 787 -6.49 -13.51 55.46
CA SER A 787 -6.64 -12.21 56.12
C SER A 787 -6.71 -11.09 55.07
N ILE A 788 -7.55 -10.09 55.29
CA ILE A 788 -7.65 -8.92 54.41
C ILE A 788 -6.78 -7.79 54.94
N LYS A 789 -6.06 -7.12 54.04
CA LYS A 789 -5.22 -5.95 54.33
C LYS A 789 -5.69 -4.75 53.50
N PRO A 790 -5.33 -3.51 53.87
CA PRO A 790 -5.61 -2.36 53.04
C PRO A 790 -5.01 -2.51 51.63
N GLY A 791 -5.76 -2.11 50.61
CA GLY A 791 -5.36 -2.24 49.20
C GLY A 791 -5.38 -3.67 48.65
N ALA A 792 -5.96 -4.62 49.37
CA ALA A 792 -6.09 -5.99 48.89
C ALA A 792 -7.24 -6.13 47.88
N GLU A 793 -7.07 -7.03 46.92
CA GLU A 793 -8.09 -7.43 45.96
C GLU A 793 -8.56 -8.86 46.28
N ILE A 794 -9.85 -9.02 46.56
CA ILE A 794 -10.50 -10.30 46.73
C ILE A 794 -11.02 -10.76 45.36
N TYR A 795 -10.56 -11.91 44.90
CA TYR A 795 -11.00 -12.49 43.64
C TYR A 795 -11.76 -13.80 43.87
N VAL A 796 -12.97 -13.89 43.32
CA VAL A 796 -13.79 -15.11 43.35
C VAL A 796 -13.88 -15.71 41.95
N PRO A 797 -13.27 -16.87 41.69
CA PRO A 797 -13.32 -17.51 40.38
C PRO A 797 -14.67 -18.19 40.11
N VAL A 798 -14.93 -18.47 38.84
CA VAL A 798 -16.10 -19.23 38.37
C VAL A 798 -15.92 -20.73 38.56
N ARG A 799 -17.02 -21.44 38.86
CA ARG A 799 -17.06 -22.90 38.93
C ARG A 799 -17.25 -23.46 37.51
N GLU A 800 -16.34 -24.33 37.10
CA GLU A 800 -16.47 -25.08 35.85
C GLU A 800 -17.57 -26.14 35.97
N ASP A 801 -18.44 -26.22 34.96
CA ASP A 801 -19.47 -27.25 34.84
C ASP A 801 -18.79 -28.60 34.51
N LYS A 802 -18.79 -29.52 35.47
CA LYS A 802 -18.33 -30.90 35.20
C LYS A 802 -19.42 -31.66 34.46
N GLU A 803 -19.13 -32.13 33.25
CA GLU A 803 -19.97 -33.11 32.56
C GLU A 803 -20.18 -34.34 33.45
N ARG A 804 -21.44 -34.71 33.68
CA ARG A 804 -21.75 -35.94 34.40
C ARG A 804 -21.41 -37.12 33.49
N LEU A 805 -20.57 -38.03 33.97
CA LEU A 805 -20.26 -39.30 33.30
C LEU A 805 -21.56 -39.99 32.86
N SER A 806 -21.65 -40.39 31.59
CA SER A 806 -22.81 -41.08 31.06
C SER A 806 -23.01 -42.43 31.76
N THR A 807 -24.24 -42.94 31.76
CA THR A 807 -24.56 -44.26 32.34
C THR A 807 -23.70 -45.38 31.71
N ALA A 808 -23.28 -45.21 30.44
CA ALA A 808 -22.34 -46.11 29.78
C ALA A 808 -20.92 -46.00 30.37
N GLY A 809 -20.46 -44.81 30.75
CA GLY A 809 -19.18 -44.60 31.43
C GLY A 809 -19.16 -45.21 32.84
N ILE A 810 -20.29 -45.20 33.55
CA ILE A 810 -20.42 -45.85 34.86
C ILE A 810 -20.43 -47.38 34.72
N ILE A 811 -21.14 -47.94 33.72
CA ILE A 811 -21.15 -49.38 33.46
C ILE A 811 -19.74 -49.88 33.09
N GLY A 812 -19.00 -49.15 32.26
CA GLY A 812 -17.61 -49.47 31.90
C GLY A 812 -16.62 -49.44 33.07
N LEU A 813 -16.81 -48.52 34.03
CA LEU A 813 -16.01 -48.50 35.26
C LEU A 813 -16.37 -49.66 36.21
N THR A 814 -17.65 -50.04 36.29
CA THR A 814 -18.04 -51.19 37.14
C THR A 814 -17.60 -52.53 36.55
N THR A 815 -17.64 -52.73 35.24
CA THR A 815 -17.19 -53.98 34.60
C THR A 815 -15.68 -54.14 34.67
N SER A 816 -14.91 -53.06 34.59
CA SER A 816 -13.45 -53.12 34.78
C SER A 816 -13.07 -53.45 36.23
N ILE A 817 -13.77 -52.90 37.23
CA ILE A 817 -13.54 -53.23 38.64
C ILE A 817 -13.94 -54.68 38.94
N VAL A 818 -15.05 -55.17 38.39
CA VAL A 818 -15.48 -56.58 38.56
C VAL A 818 -14.52 -57.54 37.85
N SER A 819 -14.03 -57.20 36.66
CA SER A 819 -13.01 -57.99 35.94
C SER A 819 -11.70 -58.07 36.71
N MET A 820 -11.29 -56.96 37.34
CA MET A 820 -10.08 -56.89 38.14
C MET A 820 -10.22 -57.66 39.46
N ALA A 821 -11.40 -57.62 40.09
CA ALA A 821 -11.72 -58.45 41.26
C ALA A 821 -11.77 -59.95 40.90
N ALA A 822 -12.32 -60.32 39.74
CA ALA A 822 -12.33 -61.69 39.24
C ALA A 822 -10.91 -62.22 38.93
N LEU A 823 -10.04 -61.37 38.36
CA LEU A 823 -8.62 -61.69 38.17
C LEU A 823 -7.89 -61.91 39.50
N ILE A 824 -8.11 -61.05 40.49
CA ILE A 824 -7.52 -61.18 41.83
C ILE A 824 -8.00 -62.46 42.51
N ILE A 825 -9.28 -62.82 42.39
CA ILE A 825 -9.82 -64.08 42.92
C ILE A 825 -9.24 -65.30 42.17
N SER A 826 -9.03 -65.21 40.85
CA SER A 826 -8.41 -66.29 40.06
C SER A 826 -6.92 -66.51 40.36
N VAL A 827 -6.23 -65.49 40.86
CA VAL A 827 -4.83 -65.56 41.29
C VAL A 827 -4.72 -66.08 42.74
N LEU A 828 -5.82 -66.13 43.49
CA LEU A 828 -5.89 -66.56 44.89
C LEU A 828 -6.51 -67.95 45.10
N GLN A 829 -6.86 -68.70 44.04
CA GLN A 829 -7.36 -70.08 44.09
C GLN A 829 -6.35 -71.11 43.61
#